data_AF-R5B0R5-F1
#
_entry.id   AF-R5B0R5-F1
#
_cell.length_a   1.000
_cell.length_b   1.000
_cell.length_c   1.000
_cell.angle_alpha   90.00
_cell.angle_beta   90.00
_cell.angle_gamma   90.00
#
_symmetry.space_group_name_H-M   'P 1'
#
loop_
_entity.id
_entity.type
_entity.pdbx_description
1 polymer ?
#
loop_
_entity_poly.entity_id
_entity_poly.type
_entity_poly.pdbx_seq_one_letter_code
_entity_poly.pdbx_strand_id
1 'polypeptide(L)'
;MWFTELRWTGGTAGFNGFSGEVADLYLSSYQNQRYNSPDHGPGTYSSPGKCFNATVGRVTNVWVEHFECGGWLGGASGARFSHCRFRNNYADGINLCNSSDCRVEQSSFRNNGDDDMASWSAESYCSNNVFANCTAEHNWRASSLGFFGGGGHRAENILVKDGLESGVRLVSDFGGKAFGNEGIVFSNISIVHCACVKGDVGVSGDFWGVDEGALHIEASKNYSIPNAVFENFDIYDSRGNAVFVGAWTSNSHSIDNLRLTNINVHGVADSNSYAFYFENPRGSATVDGATVDGVEQLTNLDGGELVSGCYGSFELTALNIEAGETVDIPSSCRLSLAGLSWSRAGRAAGAITDTDEIMFSVRVDNVSDSDFPSDVNIPVSLTLDNGSEVSTKFFPAFRDGLPRRGSAVLRLTSTLPAGGVTLSAALDPNSRYGEVTSGSADVTKRLNVMPDLGDKSYTPTSGIDFQVLDLVWNTTGSKTEFGKGTINEGDHVYFAARVVNAGSENSATAVKLGVAFRQNGVAFSQGSNGFLWCDDGPSREPLAAGEQKLFPVNSGAAGRDYWVADRNCANFLIHVNDDGSRDETDKSNNTRTCPLAIPYAGPSYFSDSEVDNPDDLTTAIISAAADAPADGRWYTLTGVILPGIPTAPGIYVCGRRVVVVTR
;
A
#
# COMPACT_ATOMS: atom_id res chain seq x y z
N MET A 1 -36.65 5.94 24.65
CA MET A 1 -37.14 4.87 23.77
C MET A 1 -38.22 3.94 24.36
N TRP A 2 -38.18 3.50 25.63
CA TRP A 2 -39.14 2.47 26.13
C TRP A 2 -40.60 2.92 26.38
N PHE A 3 -40.87 4.24 26.44
CA PHE A 3 -42.15 4.77 26.89
C PHE A 3 -43.02 5.36 25.77
N THR A 4 -42.39 5.82 24.70
CA THR A 4 -43.05 6.50 23.59
C THR A 4 -42.84 5.66 22.34
N GLU A 5 -43.92 5.09 21.80
CA GLU A 5 -43.91 4.37 20.52
C GLU A 5 -44.61 5.20 19.44
N LEU A 6 -43.96 5.33 18.28
CA LEU A 6 -44.61 5.72 17.04
C LEU A 6 -44.65 4.50 16.12
N ARG A 7 -45.86 4.00 15.88
CA ARG A 7 -46.12 2.80 15.09
C ARG A 7 -46.82 3.14 13.78
N TRP A 8 -46.23 2.75 12.65
CA TRP A 8 -46.89 2.79 11.35
C TRP A 8 -47.73 1.53 11.14
N THR A 9 -48.98 1.70 10.71
CA THR A 9 -49.93 0.58 10.48
C THR A 9 -50.26 0.34 9.01
N GLY A 10 -49.67 1.11 8.09
CA GLY A 10 -49.84 1.00 6.64
C GLY A 10 -49.25 2.20 5.89
N GLY A 11 -49.19 2.14 4.57
CA GLY A 11 -48.71 3.23 3.70
C GLY A 11 -47.19 3.44 3.71
N THR A 12 -46.74 4.63 3.28
CA THR A 12 -45.32 5.01 3.40
C THR A 12 -44.95 5.21 4.87
N ALA A 13 -43.96 4.45 5.32
CA ALA A 13 -43.44 4.49 6.68
C ALA A 13 -42.21 5.40 6.80
N GLY A 14 -41.93 5.83 8.03
CA GLY A 14 -40.73 6.58 8.39
C GLY A 14 -40.75 8.08 8.09
N PHE A 15 -39.62 8.71 8.41
CA PHE A 15 -39.33 10.12 8.19
C PHE A 15 -38.63 10.33 6.85
N ASN A 16 -39.26 11.08 5.95
CA ASN A 16 -38.78 11.35 4.59
C ASN A 16 -38.19 12.75 4.47
N GLY A 17 -37.08 13.00 5.18
CA GLY A 17 -36.42 14.30 5.17
C GLY A 17 -36.72 15.16 6.40
N PHE A 18 -35.69 15.57 7.14
CA PHE A 18 -35.80 16.61 8.19
C PHE A 18 -34.43 17.19 8.53
N SER A 19 -34.42 18.42 9.08
CA SER A 19 -33.19 19.09 9.56
C SER A 19 -33.06 19.15 11.09
N GLY A 20 -34.16 18.88 11.81
CA GLY A 20 -34.22 18.93 13.27
C GLY A 20 -33.67 17.67 13.96
N GLU A 21 -34.14 17.42 15.18
CA GLU A 21 -33.76 16.25 15.98
C GLU A 21 -34.97 15.34 16.26
N VAL A 22 -34.77 14.04 16.10
CA VAL A 22 -35.69 12.98 16.53
C VAL A 22 -35.03 12.23 17.67
N ALA A 23 -35.63 12.25 18.87
CA ALA A 23 -35.00 11.67 20.05
C ALA A 23 -35.95 10.98 21.03
N ASP A 24 -35.40 10.02 21.78
CA ASP A 24 -36.01 9.39 22.96
C ASP A 24 -37.26 8.51 22.74
N LEU A 25 -37.48 7.99 21.54
CA LEU A 25 -38.64 7.17 21.20
C LEU A 25 -38.31 5.80 20.57
N TYR A 26 -39.32 4.95 20.52
CA TYR A 26 -39.34 3.70 19.76
C TYR A 26 -40.16 3.89 18.49
N LEU A 27 -39.64 3.40 17.36
CA LEU A 27 -40.23 3.48 16.03
C LEU A 27 -40.43 2.06 15.53
N SER A 28 -41.66 1.74 15.13
CA SER A 28 -42.02 0.42 14.59
C SER A 28 -42.91 0.52 13.36
N SER A 29 -42.84 -0.43 12.44
CA SER A 29 -43.74 -0.44 11.27
C SER A 29 -44.53 -1.74 11.12
N TYR A 30 -45.42 -1.76 10.13
CA TYR A 30 -46.24 -2.92 9.79
C TYR A 30 -45.48 -3.98 8.96
N GLN A 31 -44.23 -3.71 8.56
CA GLN A 31 -43.47 -4.60 7.70
C GLN A 31 -43.20 -5.94 8.42
N ASN A 32 -43.36 -7.02 7.67
CA ASN A 32 -43.05 -8.39 8.11
C ASN A 32 -42.10 -9.13 7.14
N GLN A 33 -41.55 -8.40 6.17
CA GLN A 33 -40.67 -8.89 5.11
C GLN A 33 -39.93 -7.71 4.46
N ARG A 34 -38.88 -7.99 3.68
CA ARG A 34 -38.05 -6.98 3.01
C ARG A 34 -38.83 -6.08 2.05
N TYR A 35 -39.84 -6.64 1.39
CA TYR A 35 -40.64 -5.92 0.40
C TYR A 35 -42.13 -6.15 0.64
N ASN A 36 -42.96 -5.11 0.58
CA ASN A 36 -44.40 -5.28 0.77
C ASN A 36 -45.03 -5.96 -0.46
N SER A 37 -45.33 -7.26 -0.38
CA SER A 37 -46.09 -8.04 -1.38
C SER A 37 -47.60 -7.94 -1.07
N PRO A 38 -48.49 -7.57 -2.02
CA PRO A 38 -48.50 -7.97 -3.44
C PRO A 38 -48.02 -6.93 -4.48
N ASP A 39 -47.73 -5.69 -4.08
CA ASP A 39 -47.58 -4.56 -5.02
C ASP A 39 -46.14 -4.33 -5.52
N HIS A 40 -45.14 -4.96 -4.90
CA HIS A 40 -43.73 -4.75 -5.23
C HIS A 40 -43.00 -6.09 -5.42
N GLY A 41 -42.60 -6.37 -6.67
CA GLY A 41 -41.75 -7.50 -7.02
C GLY A 41 -40.28 -7.09 -7.11
N PRO A 42 -39.34 -8.06 -7.21
CA PRO A 42 -37.94 -7.74 -7.51
C PRO A 42 -37.87 -6.94 -8.82
N GLY A 43 -37.45 -5.67 -8.75
CA GLY A 43 -37.32 -4.78 -9.91
C GLY A 43 -38.28 -3.59 -9.95
N THR A 44 -39.33 -3.53 -9.12
CA THR A 44 -40.16 -2.33 -8.94
C THR A 44 -39.76 -1.60 -7.64
N TYR A 45 -38.59 -0.95 -7.67
CA TYR A 45 -37.92 -0.26 -6.55
C TYR A 45 -38.66 0.95 -5.96
N SER A 46 -39.89 0.76 -5.46
CA SER A 46 -40.54 1.76 -4.59
C SER A 46 -40.76 1.15 -3.22
N SER A 47 -39.72 1.20 -2.38
CA SER A 47 -39.79 0.77 -0.98
C SER A 47 -40.59 1.78 -0.15
N PRO A 48 -41.75 1.42 0.43
CA PRO A 48 -42.46 2.29 1.36
C PRO A 48 -41.93 2.16 2.79
N GLY A 49 -40.85 1.42 3.05
CA GLY A 49 -40.55 0.84 4.37
C GLY A 49 -39.33 1.37 5.12
N LYS A 50 -38.72 2.50 4.73
CA LYS A 50 -37.48 3.01 5.34
C LYS A 50 -37.78 3.93 6.53
N CYS A 51 -37.24 3.66 7.72
CA CYS A 51 -37.55 4.50 8.89
C CYS A 51 -36.96 5.93 8.77
N PHE A 52 -35.74 6.06 8.25
CA PHE A 52 -35.13 7.36 7.96
C PHE A 52 -34.69 7.39 6.49
N ASN A 53 -35.10 8.43 5.76
CA ASN A 53 -34.86 8.55 4.32
C ASN A 53 -34.48 9.99 3.91
N ALA A 54 -33.74 10.11 2.80
CA ALA A 54 -33.25 11.38 2.24
C ALA A 54 -32.36 12.17 3.23
N THR A 55 -32.57 13.48 3.37
CA THR A 55 -31.82 14.33 4.30
C THR A 55 -32.20 14.06 5.75
N VAL A 56 -31.23 13.80 6.62
CA VAL A 56 -31.47 13.59 8.06
C VAL A 56 -30.64 14.57 8.86
N GLY A 57 -31.26 15.21 9.85
CA GLY A 57 -30.59 16.04 10.85
C GLY A 57 -29.93 15.16 11.92
N ARG A 58 -30.48 15.18 13.14
CA ARG A 58 -29.99 14.41 14.28
C ARG A 58 -30.98 13.35 14.73
N VAL A 59 -30.50 12.16 15.05
CA VAL A 59 -31.27 11.08 15.67
C VAL A 59 -30.53 10.60 16.91
N THR A 60 -31.15 10.72 18.07
CA THR A 60 -30.50 10.46 19.36
C THR A 60 -31.36 9.54 20.23
N ASN A 61 -30.80 8.44 20.73
CA ASN A 61 -31.49 7.57 21.68
C ASN A 61 -32.83 6.99 21.15
N VAL A 62 -32.83 6.57 19.89
CA VAL A 62 -34.00 6.01 19.18
C VAL A 62 -33.84 4.51 18.95
N TRP A 63 -34.91 3.75 19.15
CA TRP A 63 -34.99 2.34 18.76
C TRP A 63 -35.87 2.20 17.52
N VAL A 64 -35.33 1.61 16.46
CA VAL A 64 -35.99 1.34 15.17
C VAL A 64 -36.12 -0.16 14.94
N GLU A 65 -37.35 -0.62 14.65
CA GLU A 65 -37.63 -2.04 14.44
C GLU A 65 -38.74 -2.33 13.42
N HIS A 66 -38.63 -3.47 12.73
CA HIS A 66 -39.59 -3.92 11.71
C HIS A 66 -39.82 -2.90 10.60
N PHE A 67 -38.74 -2.29 10.10
CA PHE A 67 -38.73 -1.56 8.84
C PHE A 67 -38.03 -2.40 7.76
N GLU A 68 -38.14 -1.98 6.50
CA GLU A 68 -37.25 -2.52 5.47
C GLU A 68 -35.81 -2.17 5.82
N CYS A 69 -35.48 -0.87 5.85
CA CYS A 69 -34.22 -0.38 6.38
C CYS A 69 -34.47 0.50 7.59
N GLY A 70 -33.59 0.41 8.60
CA GLY A 70 -33.60 1.37 9.70
C GLY A 70 -33.24 2.78 9.23
N GLY A 71 -32.39 2.89 8.21
CA GLY A 71 -32.20 4.14 7.46
C GLY A 71 -31.62 3.89 6.08
N TRP A 72 -32.04 4.70 5.11
CA TRP A 72 -31.45 4.78 3.78
C TRP A 72 -31.35 6.26 3.43
N LEU A 73 -30.23 6.88 3.77
CA LEU A 73 -30.01 8.28 3.47
C LEU A 73 -29.74 8.37 1.97
N GLY A 74 -30.36 9.32 1.28
CA GLY A 74 -30.30 9.43 -0.18
C GLY A 74 -29.75 10.79 -0.59
N GLY A 75 -28.52 11.11 -0.19
CA GLY A 75 -27.94 12.44 -0.39
C GLY A 75 -27.90 13.32 0.86
N ALA A 76 -27.77 12.74 2.06
CA ALA A 76 -27.60 13.53 3.27
C ALA A 76 -26.18 14.12 3.36
N SER A 77 -26.06 15.29 3.98
CA SER A 77 -24.78 15.87 4.35
C SER A 77 -24.83 16.24 5.83
N GLY A 78 -23.91 15.68 6.63
CA GLY A 78 -23.82 16.01 8.04
C GLY A 78 -24.83 15.31 8.96
N ALA A 79 -25.49 14.23 8.52
CA ALA A 79 -26.43 13.50 9.38
C ALA A 79 -25.73 12.90 10.61
N ARG A 80 -26.39 12.90 11.77
CA ARG A 80 -25.84 12.38 13.02
C ARG A 80 -26.81 11.40 13.68
N PHE A 81 -26.33 10.19 13.94
CA PHE A 81 -27.04 9.18 14.71
C PHE A 81 -26.21 8.81 15.93
N SER A 82 -26.80 8.86 17.12
CA SER A 82 -26.10 8.49 18.35
C SER A 82 -27.01 7.75 19.33
N HIS A 83 -26.46 6.76 20.05
CA HIS A 83 -27.20 6.00 21.06
C HIS A 83 -28.44 5.26 20.51
N CYS A 84 -28.43 4.91 19.22
CA CYS A 84 -29.57 4.29 18.56
C CYS A 84 -29.54 2.76 18.64
N ARG A 85 -30.69 2.14 18.41
CA ARG A 85 -30.86 0.68 18.31
C ARG A 85 -31.58 0.35 17.00
N PHE A 86 -30.93 -0.35 16.08
CA PHE A 86 -31.52 -0.80 14.81
C PHE A 86 -31.68 -2.31 14.87
N ARG A 87 -32.90 -2.79 15.05
CA ARG A 87 -33.15 -4.19 15.39
C ARG A 87 -34.20 -4.78 14.44
N ASN A 88 -34.02 -6.03 14.02
CA ASN A 88 -35.05 -6.80 13.29
C ASN A 88 -35.64 -6.06 12.08
N ASN A 89 -34.80 -5.31 11.34
CA ASN A 89 -35.18 -4.76 10.04
C ASN A 89 -34.91 -5.80 8.94
N TYR A 90 -35.64 -5.73 7.85
CA TYR A 90 -35.64 -6.79 6.83
C TYR A 90 -34.58 -6.62 5.73
N ALA A 91 -33.87 -5.49 5.76
CA ALA A 91 -32.68 -5.16 4.99
C ALA A 91 -31.69 -4.44 5.92
N ASP A 92 -31.00 -3.42 5.43
CA ASP A 92 -29.95 -2.70 6.14
C ASP A 92 -30.40 -2.12 7.49
N GLY A 93 -29.50 -2.14 8.48
CA GLY A 93 -29.67 -1.36 9.70
C GLY A 93 -29.68 0.13 9.37
N ILE A 94 -28.61 0.61 8.74
CA ILE A 94 -28.54 1.95 8.14
C ILE A 94 -27.57 1.99 6.95
N ASN A 95 -27.99 2.61 5.86
CA ASN A 95 -27.17 2.87 4.69
C ASN A 95 -27.01 4.39 4.46
N LEU A 96 -25.79 4.89 4.52
CA LEU A 96 -25.41 6.27 4.21
C LEU A 96 -25.27 6.47 2.69
N CYS A 97 -26.24 5.97 1.92
CA CYS A 97 -26.21 5.96 0.47
C CYS A 97 -26.12 7.40 -0.10
N ASN A 98 -25.24 7.63 -1.06
CA ASN A 98 -25.02 8.95 -1.68
C ASN A 98 -24.74 10.10 -0.71
N SER A 99 -24.34 9.81 0.53
CA SER A 99 -24.30 10.78 1.63
C SER A 99 -22.85 11.03 2.07
N SER A 100 -22.57 12.24 2.57
CA SER A 100 -21.23 12.63 3.01
C SER A 100 -21.22 13.28 4.38
N ASP A 101 -20.05 13.27 5.02
CA ASP A 101 -19.78 13.87 6.32
C ASP A 101 -20.77 13.41 7.41
N CYS A 102 -21.36 12.21 7.26
CA CYS A 102 -22.33 11.64 8.19
C CYS A 102 -21.62 10.82 9.29
N ARG A 103 -22.23 10.74 10.47
CA ARG A 103 -21.69 9.95 11.58
C ARG A 103 -22.77 9.15 12.28
N VAL A 104 -22.52 7.85 12.44
CA VAL A 104 -23.35 6.92 13.23
C VAL A 104 -22.48 6.36 14.34
N GLU A 105 -22.83 6.64 15.59
CA GLU A 105 -21.98 6.27 16.71
C GLU A 105 -22.72 5.78 17.94
N GLN A 106 -22.00 5.10 18.83
CA GLN A 106 -22.52 4.65 20.14
C GLN A 106 -23.84 3.88 20.00
N SER A 107 -24.01 3.16 18.90
CA SER A 107 -25.26 2.56 18.47
C SER A 107 -25.14 1.04 18.38
N SER A 108 -26.28 0.36 18.37
CA SER A 108 -26.31 -1.09 18.33
C SER A 108 -27.25 -1.61 17.26
N PHE A 109 -26.82 -2.68 16.60
CA PHE A 109 -27.50 -3.31 15.48
C PHE A 109 -27.76 -4.77 15.85
N ARG A 110 -28.95 -5.31 15.58
CA ARG A 110 -29.21 -6.74 15.71
C ARG A 110 -30.12 -7.24 14.63
N ASN A 111 -29.80 -8.41 14.10
CA ASN A 111 -30.78 -9.21 13.37
C ASN A 111 -31.42 -8.42 12.22
N ASN A 112 -30.65 -7.53 11.58
CA ASN A 112 -31.07 -6.86 10.35
C ASN A 112 -30.76 -7.79 9.16
N GLY A 113 -31.54 -7.66 8.08
CA GLY A 113 -31.55 -8.60 6.95
C GLY A 113 -30.74 -8.22 5.72
N ASP A 114 -29.86 -7.26 5.89
CA ASP A 114 -28.76 -6.90 4.99
C ASP A 114 -27.77 -6.08 5.85
N ASP A 115 -26.89 -5.30 5.23
CA ASP A 115 -25.82 -4.58 5.93
C ASP A 115 -26.26 -3.81 7.19
N ASP A 116 -25.72 -4.13 8.38
CA ASP A 116 -26.06 -3.39 9.62
C ASP A 116 -25.64 -1.91 9.51
N MET A 117 -24.42 -1.67 9.02
CA MET A 117 -23.80 -0.36 8.81
C MET A 117 -23.21 -0.28 7.41
N ALA A 118 -23.80 0.53 6.54
CA ALA A 118 -23.35 0.67 5.15
C ALA A 118 -23.09 2.11 4.71
N SER A 119 -22.14 2.26 3.78
CA SER A 119 -21.98 3.46 2.95
C SER A 119 -21.88 3.03 1.49
N TRP A 120 -22.79 3.49 0.64
CA TRP A 120 -22.79 3.16 -0.78
C TRP A 120 -22.82 4.40 -1.68
N SER A 121 -21.77 4.57 -2.48
CA SER A 121 -21.67 5.62 -3.50
C SER A 121 -22.40 5.26 -4.79
N ALA A 122 -23.72 5.04 -4.71
CA ALA A 122 -24.53 4.53 -5.82
C ALA A 122 -24.55 5.48 -7.04
N GLU A 123 -24.92 6.74 -6.81
CA GLU A 123 -25.09 7.77 -7.83
C GLU A 123 -24.18 8.98 -7.57
N SER A 124 -23.95 9.30 -6.31
CA SER A 124 -23.10 10.40 -5.85
C SER A 124 -21.92 9.86 -5.03
N TYR A 125 -20.79 10.54 -5.13
CA TYR A 125 -19.58 10.17 -4.39
C TYR A 125 -19.79 10.44 -2.90
N CYS A 126 -19.76 9.39 -2.09
CA CYS A 126 -19.80 9.52 -0.63
C CYS A 126 -18.40 9.86 -0.12
N SER A 127 -18.32 10.76 0.86
CA SER A 127 -17.06 11.13 1.47
C SER A 127 -17.17 11.30 2.98
N ASN A 128 -16.10 10.97 3.72
CA ASN A 128 -15.93 11.29 5.14
C ASN A 128 -17.05 10.76 6.08
N ASN A 129 -17.75 9.70 5.70
CA ASN A 129 -18.69 9.02 6.60
C ASN A 129 -17.97 8.24 7.68
N VAL A 130 -18.52 8.24 8.89
CA VAL A 130 -17.93 7.57 10.05
C VAL A 130 -18.92 6.69 10.78
N PHE A 131 -18.53 5.44 11.03
CA PHE A 131 -19.18 4.53 11.97
C PHE A 131 -18.27 4.31 13.18
N ALA A 132 -18.76 4.53 14.40
CA ALA A 132 -17.87 4.55 15.58
C ALA A 132 -18.51 4.01 16.86
N ASN A 133 -17.78 3.21 17.64
CA ASN A 133 -18.23 2.74 18.96
C ASN A 133 -19.56 1.97 18.88
N CYS A 134 -19.69 1.09 17.89
CA CYS A 134 -20.93 0.36 17.59
C CYS A 134 -20.80 -1.14 17.89
N THR A 135 -21.95 -1.80 18.10
CA THR A 135 -22.02 -3.26 18.21
C THR A 135 -23.05 -3.81 17.24
N ALA A 136 -22.68 -4.79 16.44
CA ALA A 136 -23.52 -5.49 15.49
C ALA A 136 -23.57 -6.98 15.83
N GLU A 137 -24.77 -7.55 15.83
CA GLU A 137 -25.02 -8.91 16.29
C GLU A 137 -26.05 -9.60 15.39
N HIS A 138 -25.83 -10.86 15.01
CA HIS A 138 -26.81 -11.67 14.28
C HIS A 138 -27.28 -11.06 12.95
N ASN A 139 -26.45 -10.27 12.26
CA ASN A 139 -26.71 -9.92 10.86
C ASN A 139 -26.89 -11.23 10.06
N TRP A 140 -27.96 -11.38 9.30
CA TRP A 140 -28.27 -12.69 8.66
C TRP A 140 -28.06 -12.70 7.15
N ARG A 141 -27.55 -11.61 6.55
CA ARG A 141 -27.21 -11.50 5.13
C ARG A 141 -26.22 -10.35 4.88
N ALA A 142 -25.36 -10.50 3.87
CA ALA A 142 -24.36 -9.54 3.43
C ALA A 142 -23.24 -9.31 4.44
N SER A 143 -23.24 -8.16 5.13
CA SER A 143 -22.23 -7.88 6.15
C SER A 143 -22.78 -7.16 7.36
N SER A 144 -22.00 -7.08 8.43
CA SER A 144 -22.35 -6.13 9.50
C SER A 144 -21.85 -4.71 9.19
N LEU A 145 -20.71 -4.59 8.51
CA LEU A 145 -20.14 -3.31 8.11
C LEU A 145 -19.65 -3.36 6.67
N GLY A 146 -20.21 -2.53 5.79
CA GLY A 146 -19.89 -2.54 4.36
C GLY A 146 -19.65 -1.16 3.77
N PHE A 147 -18.51 -0.96 3.08
CA PHE A 147 -18.26 0.24 2.27
C PHE A 147 -18.14 -0.10 0.79
N PHE A 148 -18.87 0.65 -0.04
CA PHE A 148 -19.04 0.40 -1.47
C PHE A 148 -18.80 1.70 -2.27
N GLY A 149 -17.55 1.94 -2.66
CA GLY A 149 -17.10 3.17 -3.33
C GLY A 149 -16.96 4.37 -2.39
N GLY A 150 -16.53 5.53 -2.93
CA GLY A 150 -16.33 6.76 -2.16
C GLY A 150 -14.92 6.92 -1.57
N GLY A 151 -14.73 7.85 -0.63
CA GLY A 151 -13.39 8.13 -0.07
C GLY A 151 -13.40 8.77 1.32
N GLY A 152 -12.33 8.56 2.08
CA GLY A 152 -12.15 9.15 3.42
C GLY A 152 -13.09 8.59 4.49
N HIS A 153 -13.75 7.45 4.23
CA HIS A 153 -14.60 6.80 5.22
C HIS A 153 -13.79 6.19 6.36
N ARG A 154 -14.40 6.16 7.55
CA ARG A 154 -13.80 5.60 8.76
C ARG A 154 -14.76 4.67 9.49
N ALA A 155 -14.22 3.56 9.98
CA ALA A 155 -14.89 2.69 10.94
C ALA A 155 -13.96 2.46 12.14
N GLU A 156 -14.44 2.74 13.36
CA GLU A 156 -13.60 2.73 14.55
C GLU A 156 -14.30 2.11 15.77
N ASN A 157 -13.60 1.26 16.52
CA ASN A 157 -14.08 0.70 17.79
C ASN A 157 -15.42 -0.06 17.61
N ILE A 158 -15.44 -1.07 16.75
CA ILE A 158 -16.67 -1.81 16.42
C ILE A 158 -16.53 -3.27 16.85
N LEU A 159 -17.60 -3.80 17.45
CA LEU A 159 -17.73 -5.23 17.72
C LEU A 159 -18.78 -5.83 16.79
N VAL A 160 -18.40 -6.84 16.02
CA VAL A 160 -19.30 -7.63 15.16
C VAL A 160 -19.35 -9.07 15.69
N LYS A 161 -20.54 -9.62 15.88
CA LYS A 161 -20.75 -10.98 16.35
C LYS A 161 -21.81 -11.73 15.57
N ASP A 162 -21.55 -13.00 15.27
CA ASP A 162 -22.52 -13.96 14.78
C ASP A 162 -23.24 -13.49 13.48
N GLY A 163 -22.56 -12.73 12.64
CA GLY A 163 -23.06 -12.39 11.30
C GLY A 163 -22.99 -13.62 10.40
N LEU A 164 -24.05 -13.94 9.64
CA LEU A 164 -24.17 -15.16 8.81
C LEU A 164 -23.17 -15.20 7.65
N GLU A 165 -22.86 -14.04 7.07
CA GLU A 165 -21.89 -13.88 5.99
C GLU A 165 -20.67 -13.10 6.52
N SER A 166 -20.31 -11.99 5.89
CA SER A 166 -19.12 -11.23 6.28
C SER A 166 -19.33 -10.44 7.58
N GLY A 167 -18.28 -10.26 8.36
CA GLY A 167 -18.27 -9.27 9.43
C GLY A 167 -18.10 -7.87 8.86
N VAL A 168 -17.01 -7.67 8.11
CA VAL A 168 -16.63 -6.41 7.47
C VAL A 168 -16.38 -6.64 5.98
N ARG A 169 -16.93 -5.79 5.11
CA ARG A 169 -16.72 -5.78 3.67
C ARG A 169 -16.17 -4.44 3.18
N LEU A 170 -15.12 -4.51 2.37
CA LEU A 170 -14.68 -3.43 1.48
C LEU A 170 -14.59 -4.01 0.07
N VAL A 171 -15.67 -3.86 -0.69
CA VAL A 171 -15.84 -4.55 -1.98
C VAL A 171 -16.34 -3.61 -3.07
N SER A 172 -16.15 -4.01 -4.32
CA SER A 172 -16.62 -3.28 -5.51
C SER A 172 -17.56 -4.12 -6.38
N ASP A 173 -18.42 -4.93 -5.74
CA ASP A 173 -19.46 -5.76 -6.38
C ASP A 173 -20.66 -4.96 -6.89
N PHE A 174 -20.92 -3.79 -6.29
CA PHE A 174 -21.91 -2.82 -6.74
C PHE A 174 -21.31 -1.75 -7.67
N GLY A 175 -22.04 -1.42 -8.74
CA GLY A 175 -21.75 -0.25 -9.56
C GLY A 175 -21.91 1.05 -8.77
N GLY A 176 -21.36 2.15 -9.28
CA GLY A 176 -21.44 3.47 -8.65
C GLY A 176 -20.18 4.30 -8.85
N LYS A 177 -19.97 5.28 -7.98
CA LYS A 177 -18.72 6.06 -7.94
C LYS A 177 -17.64 5.24 -7.22
N ALA A 178 -16.54 4.99 -7.93
CA ALA A 178 -15.42 4.20 -7.45
C ALA A 178 -14.76 4.77 -6.18
N PHE A 179 -13.89 3.96 -5.57
CA PHE A 179 -13.05 4.42 -4.47
C PHE A 179 -12.05 5.49 -4.93
N GLY A 180 -11.91 6.56 -4.14
CA GLY A 180 -10.90 7.59 -4.36
C GLY A 180 -9.57 7.32 -3.65
N ASN A 181 -8.57 8.15 -3.94
CA ASN A 181 -7.21 8.02 -3.39
C ASN A 181 -7.09 8.47 -1.92
N GLU A 182 -8.13 9.09 -1.37
CA GLU A 182 -8.23 9.54 0.03
C GLU A 182 -8.06 8.38 1.03
N GLY A 183 -8.24 7.13 0.56
CA GLY A 183 -8.15 5.94 1.36
C GLY A 183 -9.39 5.70 2.21
N ILE A 184 -9.49 4.49 2.75
CA ILE A 184 -10.54 4.04 3.64
C ILE A 184 -9.86 3.43 4.86
N VAL A 185 -10.32 3.78 6.07
CA VAL A 185 -9.67 3.33 7.31
C VAL A 185 -10.66 2.56 8.19
N PHE A 186 -10.30 1.33 8.53
CA PHE A 186 -10.96 0.54 9.56
C PHE A 186 -9.97 0.32 10.71
N SER A 187 -10.38 0.61 11.94
CA SER A 187 -9.50 0.56 13.10
C SER A 187 -10.19 0.00 14.35
N ASN A 188 -9.48 -0.83 15.11
CA ASN A 188 -9.96 -1.39 16.39
C ASN A 188 -11.31 -2.12 16.23
N ILE A 189 -11.34 -3.17 15.43
CA ILE A 189 -12.57 -3.93 15.15
C ILE A 189 -12.39 -5.39 15.56
N SER A 190 -13.33 -5.90 16.35
CA SER A 190 -13.39 -7.34 16.65
C SER A 190 -14.52 -8.00 15.87
N ILE A 191 -14.23 -9.15 15.25
CA ILE A 191 -15.18 -9.95 14.49
C ILE A 191 -15.25 -11.33 15.12
N VAL A 192 -16.44 -11.83 15.46
CA VAL A 192 -16.62 -13.12 16.15
C VAL A 192 -17.64 -13.97 15.40
N HIS A 193 -17.29 -15.20 15.04
CA HIS A 193 -18.15 -16.18 14.38
C HIS A 193 -18.76 -15.74 13.03
N CYS A 194 -18.14 -14.81 12.32
CA CYS A 194 -18.54 -14.43 10.95
C CYS A 194 -17.81 -15.29 9.90
N ALA A 195 -18.06 -15.01 8.62
CA ALA A 195 -17.69 -15.77 7.41
C ALA A 195 -18.69 -16.88 7.05
N CYS A 196 -18.69 -17.30 5.79
CA CYS A 196 -19.40 -18.49 5.33
C CYS A 196 -18.52 -19.29 4.36
N VAL A 197 -18.82 -20.58 4.23
CA VAL A 197 -18.10 -21.50 3.34
C VAL A 197 -18.92 -21.77 2.10
N LYS A 198 -18.28 -22.07 0.98
CA LYS A 198 -19.00 -22.42 -0.25
C LYS A 198 -19.96 -23.60 -0.01
N GLY A 199 -21.19 -23.50 -0.51
CA GLY A 199 -22.14 -24.61 -0.48
C GLY A 199 -23.60 -24.19 -0.70
N ASP A 200 -24.51 -24.77 0.07
CA ASP A 200 -25.94 -24.54 -0.08
C ASP A 200 -26.29 -23.08 0.24
N VAL A 201 -27.00 -22.45 -0.71
CA VAL A 201 -27.40 -21.04 -0.68
C VAL A 201 -28.13 -20.69 0.61
N GLY A 202 -27.58 -19.73 1.38
CA GLY A 202 -28.17 -19.24 2.62
C GLY A 202 -28.19 -20.26 3.77
N VAL A 203 -27.43 -21.35 3.65
CA VAL A 203 -27.28 -22.38 4.69
C VAL A 203 -25.82 -22.50 5.10
N SER A 204 -24.96 -22.95 4.17
CA SER A 204 -23.51 -23.02 4.40
C SER A 204 -22.78 -21.87 3.70
N GLY A 205 -23.20 -21.55 2.47
CA GLY A 205 -22.70 -20.42 1.70
C GLY A 205 -23.59 -19.19 1.79
N ASP A 206 -23.11 -18.10 1.21
CA ASP A 206 -23.88 -16.87 1.07
C ASP A 206 -25.13 -17.08 0.19
N PHE A 207 -25.85 -16.00 -0.10
CA PHE A 207 -27.06 -16.06 -0.93
C PHE A 207 -26.80 -16.35 -2.44
N TRP A 208 -25.54 -16.61 -2.81
CA TRP A 208 -25.07 -17.04 -4.13
C TRP A 208 -24.38 -18.40 -4.05
N GLY A 209 -24.27 -19.00 -2.86
CA GLY A 209 -23.63 -20.28 -2.59
C GLY A 209 -22.10 -20.22 -2.60
N VAL A 210 -21.51 -19.03 -2.55
CA VAL A 210 -20.06 -18.81 -2.49
C VAL A 210 -19.59 -18.60 -1.05
N ASP A 211 -18.29 -18.73 -0.84
CA ASP A 211 -17.63 -18.40 0.42
C ASP A 211 -17.36 -16.89 0.54
N GLU A 212 -17.40 -16.39 1.76
CA GLU A 212 -17.14 -15.00 2.11
C GLU A 212 -16.28 -14.96 3.38
N GLY A 213 -15.27 -14.08 3.42
CA GLY A 213 -14.40 -13.93 4.58
C GLY A 213 -15.05 -13.20 5.77
N ALA A 214 -14.51 -13.37 6.98
CA ALA A 214 -14.96 -12.60 8.14
C ALA A 214 -14.61 -11.12 7.96
N LEU A 215 -13.37 -10.85 7.52
CA LEU A 215 -12.93 -9.60 6.92
C LEU A 215 -12.75 -9.84 5.42
N HIS A 216 -13.64 -9.27 4.59
CA HIS A 216 -13.65 -9.48 3.15
C HIS A 216 -13.26 -8.21 2.39
N ILE A 217 -12.17 -8.30 1.63
CA ILE A 217 -11.61 -7.21 0.84
C ILE A 217 -11.50 -7.68 -0.61
N GLU A 218 -12.30 -7.12 -1.50
CA GLU A 218 -12.33 -7.59 -2.88
C GLU A 218 -12.47 -6.45 -3.89
N ALA A 219 -11.48 -6.32 -4.80
CA ALA A 219 -11.66 -5.56 -6.03
C ALA A 219 -12.49 -6.40 -7.01
N SER A 220 -13.81 -6.44 -6.77
CA SER A 220 -14.79 -7.20 -7.54
C SER A 220 -14.98 -6.61 -8.97
N LYS A 221 -16.15 -6.82 -9.59
CA LYS A 221 -16.36 -6.60 -11.03
C LYS A 221 -16.43 -5.13 -11.51
N ASN A 222 -16.46 -4.12 -10.63
CA ASN A 222 -16.75 -2.74 -11.06
C ASN A 222 -15.52 -1.79 -11.06
N TYR A 223 -14.65 -1.83 -10.05
CA TYR A 223 -13.52 -0.89 -9.94
C TYR A 223 -12.45 -1.37 -8.95
N SER A 224 -11.23 -0.83 -9.10
CA SER A 224 -10.09 -1.05 -8.19
C SER A 224 -10.28 -0.38 -6.83
N ILE A 225 -9.50 -0.83 -5.84
CA ILE A 225 -9.49 -0.32 -4.46
C ILE A 225 -8.08 0.21 -4.13
N PRO A 226 -7.87 1.54 -4.08
CA PRO A 226 -6.58 2.11 -3.67
C PRO A 226 -6.54 2.46 -2.18
N ASN A 227 -5.37 2.32 -1.56
CA ASN A 227 -5.02 2.92 -0.25
C ASN A 227 -5.95 2.51 0.91
N ALA A 228 -6.46 1.28 0.92
CA ALA A 228 -7.26 0.77 2.03
C ALA A 228 -6.37 0.40 3.23
N VAL A 229 -6.81 0.77 4.43
CA VAL A 229 -6.07 0.56 5.69
C VAL A 229 -6.98 -0.15 6.70
N PHE A 230 -6.48 -1.26 7.24
CA PHE A 230 -7.10 -2.00 8.33
C PHE A 230 -6.06 -2.14 9.44
N GLU A 231 -6.39 -1.65 10.62
CA GLU A 231 -5.48 -1.66 11.78
C GLU A 231 -6.16 -2.19 13.04
N ASN A 232 -5.46 -3.04 13.78
CA ASN A 232 -5.89 -3.61 15.07
C ASN A 232 -7.24 -4.34 14.95
N PHE A 233 -7.19 -5.52 14.34
CA PHE A 233 -8.34 -6.41 14.23
C PHE A 233 -8.14 -7.64 15.09
N ASP A 234 -9.19 -8.08 15.77
CA ASP A 234 -9.24 -9.40 16.41
C ASP A 234 -10.38 -10.22 15.79
N ILE A 235 -10.05 -11.31 15.12
CA ILE A 235 -11.01 -12.19 14.45
C ILE A 235 -11.05 -13.51 15.20
N TYR A 236 -12.19 -13.85 15.78
CA TYR A 236 -12.39 -15.04 16.60
C TYR A 236 -13.27 -16.06 15.90
N ASP A 237 -12.77 -17.29 15.80
CA ASP A 237 -13.50 -18.48 15.42
C ASP A 237 -14.34 -18.27 14.15
N SER A 238 -13.71 -17.75 13.09
CA SER A 238 -14.42 -17.49 11.83
C SER A 238 -14.97 -18.81 11.26
N ARG A 239 -16.20 -18.80 10.75
CA ARG A 239 -16.87 -20.00 10.23
C ARG A 239 -16.31 -20.47 8.88
N GLY A 240 -15.62 -19.59 8.18
CA GLY A 240 -14.87 -19.81 6.94
C GLY A 240 -13.58 -18.99 6.99
N ASN A 241 -13.10 -18.51 5.84
CA ASN A 241 -11.87 -17.71 5.77
C ASN A 241 -11.91 -16.51 6.72
N ALA A 242 -10.86 -16.28 7.51
CA ALA A 242 -10.84 -15.15 8.45
C ALA A 242 -10.62 -13.83 7.70
N VAL A 243 -9.51 -13.72 6.95
CA VAL A 243 -9.22 -12.59 6.06
C VAL A 243 -9.27 -13.07 4.63
N PHE A 244 -10.11 -12.45 3.81
CA PHE A 244 -10.22 -12.70 2.38
C PHE A 244 -9.72 -11.47 1.62
N VAL A 245 -8.74 -11.66 0.74
CA VAL A 245 -8.23 -10.63 -0.17
C VAL A 245 -8.33 -11.14 -1.60
N GLY A 246 -9.12 -10.48 -2.44
CA GLY A 246 -9.31 -10.96 -3.80
C GLY A 246 -9.51 -9.89 -4.87
N ALA A 247 -9.44 -10.33 -6.12
CA ALA A 247 -9.82 -9.51 -7.26
C ALA A 247 -10.58 -10.32 -8.30
N TRP A 248 -11.49 -9.65 -9.00
CA TRP A 248 -12.36 -10.29 -9.99
C TRP A 248 -11.56 -10.99 -11.10
N THR A 249 -12.05 -12.14 -11.57
CA THR A 249 -11.32 -13.04 -12.47
C THR A 249 -10.92 -12.44 -13.82
N SER A 250 -11.57 -11.38 -14.30
CA SER A 250 -11.33 -10.81 -15.65
C SER A 250 -10.10 -9.91 -15.80
N ASN A 251 -9.15 -9.89 -14.86
CA ASN A 251 -7.91 -9.08 -14.92
C ASN A 251 -8.13 -7.55 -15.05
N SER A 252 -9.30 -7.01 -14.73
CA SER A 252 -9.61 -5.59 -14.94
C SER A 252 -9.39 -4.69 -13.73
N HIS A 253 -9.29 -5.26 -12.52
CA HIS A 253 -9.24 -4.51 -11.27
C HIS A 253 -8.19 -5.09 -10.30
N SER A 254 -7.73 -4.22 -9.41
CA SER A 254 -6.62 -4.44 -8.47
C SER A 254 -6.94 -3.84 -7.09
N ILE A 255 -6.28 -4.37 -6.07
CA ILE A 255 -6.20 -3.76 -4.75
C ILE A 255 -4.77 -3.19 -4.61
N ASP A 256 -4.64 -1.88 -4.55
CA ASP A 256 -3.35 -1.21 -4.59
C ASP A 256 -3.03 -0.53 -3.25
N ASN A 257 -1.82 -0.77 -2.73
CA ASN A 257 -1.35 -0.23 -1.44
C ASN A 257 -2.32 -0.56 -0.27
N LEU A 258 -2.79 -1.82 -0.22
CA LEU A 258 -3.53 -2.34 0.93
C LEU A 258 -2.61 -2.45 2.15
N ARG A 259 -3.07 -2.01 3.31
CA ARG A 259 -2.32 -2.14 4.58
C ARG A 259 -3.17 -2.87 5.60
N LEU A 260 -2.64 -3.99 6.08
CA LEU A 260 -3.20 -4.84 7.12
C LEU A 260 -2.23 -4.84 8.30
N THR A 261 -2.51 -4.08 9.35
CA THR A 261 -1.60 -3.92 10.50
C THR A 261 -2.23 -4.50 11.77
N ASN A 262 -1.51 -5.34 12.51
CA ASN A 262 -1.97 -5.98 13.74
C ASN A 262 -3.33 -6.71 13.53
N ILE A 263 -3.37 -7.62 12.57
CA ILE A 263 -4.54 -8.47 12.32
C ILE A 263 -4.33 -9.78 13.08
N ASN A 264 -5.10 -9.98 14.14
CA ASN A 264 -5.03 -11.15 15.01
C ASN A 264 -6.17 -12.12 14.64
N VAL A 265 -5.84 -13.38 14.38
CA VAL A 265 -6.79 -14.44 14.05
C VAL A 265 -6.69 -15.53 15.11
N HIS A 266 -7.78 -15.72 15.85
CA HIS A 266 -7.93 -16.67 16.94
C HIS A 266 -8.94 -17.75 16.49
N GLY A 267 -8.44 -18.78 15.81
CA GLY A 267 -9.27 -19.88 15.34
C GLY A 267 -10.00 -19.63 14.01
N VAL A 268 -10.07 -20.69 13.21
CA VAL A 268 -10.92 -20.80 12.02
C VAL A 268 -11.65 -22.14 12.15
N ALA A 269 -12.99 -22.10 12.18
CA ALA A 269 -13.80 -23.26 12.53
C ALA A 269 -13.89 -24.32 11.42
N ASP A 270 -13.84 -23.90 10.15
CA ASP A 270 -13.79 -24.82 9.01
C ASP A 270 -12.34 -25.19 8.69
N SER A 271 -12.03 -26.49 8.75
CA SER A 271 -10.67 -27.02 8.52
C SER A 271 -10.13 -26.76 7.11
N ASN A 272 -11.01 -26.49 6.13
CA ASN A 272 -10.61 -26.22 4.74
C ASN A 272 -10.43 -24.73 4.44
N SER A 273 -10.66 -23.87 5.42
CA SER A 273 -10.55 -22.42 5.33
C SER A 273 -9.23 -21.91 5.92
N TYR A 274 -8.89 -20.65 5.62
CA TYR A 274 -7.59 -20.07 5.94
C TYR A 274 -7.69 -18.86 6.87
N ALA A 275 -6.62 -18.60 7.63
CA ALA A 275 -6.48 -17.32 8.31
C ALA A 275 -6.37 -16.15 7.30
N PHE A 276 -5.55 -16.31 6.27
CA PHE A 276 -5.38 -15.36 5.16
C PHE A 276 -5.58 -16.07 3.82
N TYR A 277 -6.74 -15.87 3.20
CA TYR A 277 -7.08 -16.41 1.90
C TYR A 277 -6.93 -15.34 0.81
N PHE A 278 -6.25 -15.70 -0.28
CA PHE A 278 -6.03 -14.84 -1.43
C PHE A 278 -6.68 -15.43 -2.69
N GLU A 279 -7.69 -14.73 -3.25
CA GLU A 279 -8.38 -15.16 -4.46
C GLU A 279 -8.04 -14.27 -5.66
N ASN A 280 -7.29 -14.82 -6.63
CA ASN A 280 -6.82 -14.09 -7.81
C ASN A 280 -6.22 -12.70 -7.44
N PRO A 281 -5.36 -12.62 -6.41
CA PRO A 281 -4.95 -11.33 -5.86
C PRO A 281 -4.20 -10.52 -6.92
N ARG A 282 -4.36 -9.20 -6.92
CA ARG A 282 -3.67 -8.26 -7.82
C ARG A 282 -3.40 -6.93 -7.12
N GLY A 283 -2.32 -6.28 -7.55
CA GLY A 283 -1.87 -5.01 -6.97
C GLY A 283 -0.86 -5.26 -5.86
N SER A 284 -0.99 -4.59 -4.72
CA SER A 284 -0.02 -4.69 -3.63
C SER A 284 -0.67 -4.64 -2.26
N ALA A 285 -0.15 -5.46 -1.33
CA ALA A 285 -0.53 -5.44 0.07
C ALA A 285 0.69 -5.51 1.00
N THR A 286 0.59 -4.84 2.14
CA THR A 286 1.48 -5.02 3.28
C THR A 286 0.69 -5.62 4.43
N VAL A 287 1.13 -6.77 4.93
CA VAL A 287 0.65 -7.35 6.19
C VAL A 287 1.75 -7.16 7.22
N ASP A 288 1.48 -6.43 8.29
CA ASP A 288 2.45 -6.13 9.34
C ASP A 288 1.90 -6.48 10.72
N GLY A 289 2.61 -7.32 11.48
CA GLY A 289 2.27 -7.62 12.86
C GLY A 289 1.08 -8.57 13.05
N ALA A 290 0.72 -9.36 12.04
CA ALA A 290 -0.37 -10.33 12.18
C ALA A 290 -0.01 -11.44 13.19
N THR A 291 -0.99 -11.86 13.98
CA THR A 291 -0.90 -13.03 14.88
C THR A 291 -1.96 -14.06 14.49
N VAL A 292 -1.59 -15.35 14.47
CA VAL A 292 -2.51 -16.43 14.08
C VAL A 292 -2.32 -17.62 15.01
N ASP A 293 -3.35 -17.96 15.78
CA ASP A 293 -3.38 -19.13 16.66
C ASP A 293 -4.66 -19.94 16.47
N GLY A 294 -4.62 -21.24 16.79
CA GLY A 294 -5.79 -22.12 16.68
C GLY A 294 -6.27 -22.37 15.24
N VAL A 295 -5.44 -22.13 14.23
CA VAL A 295 -5.79 -22.29 12.81
C VAL A 295 -4.97 -23.42 12.16
N GLU A 296 -5.63 -24.30 11.40
CA GLU A 296 -4.97 -25.38 10.66
C GLU A 296 -4.23 -24.89 9.41
N GLN A 297 -4.80 -23.94 8.67
CA GLN A 297 -4.23 -23.41 7.44
C GLN A 297 -4.00 -21.89 7.53
N LEU A 298 -2.73 -21.48 7.50
CA LEU A 298 -2.38 -20.06 7.56
C LEU A 298 -2.81 -19.33 6.27
N THR A 299 -2.40 -19.84 5.11
CA THR A 299 -2.72 -19.21 3.82
C THR A 299 -2.72 -20.21 2.67
N ASN A 300 -3.44 -19.88 1.59
CA ASN A 300 -3.47 -20.65 0.34
C ASN A 300 -2.37 -20.26 -0.66
N LEU A 301 -1.48 -19.33 -0.30
CA LEU A 301 -0.31 -18.99 -1.09
C LEU A 301 0.67 -20.17 -1.17
N ASP A 302 1.47 -20.21 -2.24
CA ASP A 302 2.46 -21.26 -2.47
C ASP A 302 3.39 -21.43 -1.26
N GLY A 303 3.41 -22.63 -0.69
CA GLY A 303 4.18 -22.96 0.51
C GLY A 303 3.40 -22.88 1.82
N GLY A 304 2.18 -22.33 1.82
CA GLY A 304 1.31 -22.27 3.01
C GLY A 304 1.76 -21.25 4.06
N GLU A 305 2.72 -20.39 3.73
CA GLU A 305 3.28 -19.38 4.62
C GLU A 305 2.99 -17.96 4.13
N LEU A 306 2.74 -17.04 5.05
CA LEU A 306 2.55 -15.62 4.75
C LEU A 306 3.90 -14.90 4.73
N VAL A 307 4.58 -14.93 3.57
CA VAL A 307 5.92 -14.38 3.37
C VAL A 307 5.94 -13.32 2.27
N SER A 308 6.88 -12.38 2.34
CA SER A 308 7.04 -11.38 1.29
C SER A 308 7.41 -12.03 -0.04
N GLY A 309 6.79 -11.59 -1.13
CA GLY A 309 7.06 -12.12 -2.46
C GLY A 309 6.08 -11.63 -3.51
N CYS A 310 6.39 -12.00 -4.75
CA CYS A 310 5.55 -11.78 -5.91
C CYS A 310 4.75 -13.06 -6.19
N TYR A 311 3.42 -12.96 -6.12
CA TYR A 311 2.47 -14.04 -6.38
C TYR A 311 1.70 -13.74 -7.65
N GLY A 312 2.33 -13.97 -8.81
CA GLY A 312 1.79 -13.60 -10.11
C GLY A 312 1.86 -12.09 -10.34
N SER A 313 0.72 -11.39 -10.33
CA SER A 313 0.65 -9.92 -10.46
C SER A 313 0.36 -9.22 -9.12
N PHE A 314 0.58 -9.93 -8.01
CA PHE A 314 0.36 -9.43 -6.67
C PHE A 314 1.66 -9.38 -5.89
N GLU A 315 1.98 -8.20 -5.38
CA GLU A 315 3.13 -7.97 -4.52
C GLU A 315 2.68 -8.00 -3.05
N LEU A 316 3.16 -8.98 -2.30
CA LEU A 316 2.93 -9.09 -0.87
C LEU A 316 4.20 -8.69 -0.11
N THR A 317 4.06 -7.78 0.84
CA THR A 317 5.07 -7.50 1.87
C THR A 317 4.53 -8.00 3.22
N ALA A 318 5.08 -9.10 3.72
CA ALA A 318 4.68 -9.70 5.00
C ALA A 318 5.76 -9.46 6.06
N LEU A 319 5.40 -8.77 7.14
CA LEU A 319 6.30 -8.25 8.17
C LEU A 319 5.78 -8.67 9.53
N ASN A 320 6.68 -9.05 10.44
CA ASN A 320 6.35 -9.35 11.84
C ASN A 320 5.20 -10.35 12.03
N ILE A 321 5.02 -11.30 11.11
CA ILE A 321 3.99 -12.34 11.19
C ILE A 321 4.35 -13.31 12.30
N GLU A 322 3.41 -13.60 13.19
CA GLU A 322 3.43 -14.71 14.15
C GLU A 322 2.25 -15.63 13.84
N ALA A 323 2.51 -16.92 13.67
CA ALA A 323 1.54 -17.88 13.21
C ALA A 323 1.97 -19.28 13.64
N GLY A 324 1.02 -20.10 14.07
CA GLY A 324 1.27 -21.41 14.67
C GLY A 324 1.01 -21.40 16.18
N GLU A 325 1.31 -22.51 16.85
CA GLU A 325 1.21 -22.55 18.31
C GLU A 325 2.15 -21.51 18.94
N THR A 326 1.68 -20.80 19.98
CA THR A 326 2.53 -19.88 20.74
C THR A 326 3.70 -20.66 21.33
N VAL A 327 4.92 -20.33 20.92
CA VAL A 327 6.13 -20.99 21.41
C VAL A 327 6.77 -20.11 22.48
N ASP A 328 6.90 -20.65 23.70
CA ASP A 328 7.64 -19.99 24.78
C ASP A 328 9.11 -19.79 24.39
N ILE A 329 9.54 -18.54 24.25
CA ILE A 329 10.95 -18.21 24.07
C ILE A 329 11.66 -18.42 25.41
N PRO A 330 12.71 -19.26 25.50
CA PRO A 330 13.44 -19.45 26.74
C PRO A 330 13.96 -18.11 27.28
N SER A 331 13.68 -17.80 28.55
CA SER A 331 14.13 -16.55 29.20
C SER A 331 15.64 -16.35 29.21
N SER A 332 16.42 -17.40 28.95
CA SER A 332 17.88 -17.37 28.79
C SER A 332 18.34 -17.02 27.37
N CYS A 333 17.46 -17.02 26.38
CA CYS A 333 17.81 -16.77 24.99
C CYS A 333 18.19 -15.29 24.80
N ARG A 334 19.29 -15.06 24.07
CA ARG A 334 19.79 -13.71 23.78
C ARG A 334 20.29 -13.65 22.34
N LEU A 335 19.76 -12.69 21.60
CA LEU A 335 20.09 -12.39 20.21
C LEU A 335 20.83 -11.06 20.12
N SER A 336 21.66 -10.89 19.10
CA SER A 336 22.37 -9.63 18.82
C SER A 336 22.55 -9.42 17.32
N LEU A 337 22.58 -8.18 16.86
CA LEU A 337 23.03 -7.85 15.52
C LEU A 337 24.55 -7.76 15.47
N ALA A 338 25.15 -8.52 14.57
CA ALA A 338 26.61 -8.62 14.43
C ALA A 338 27.17 -7.79 13.26
N GLY A 339 26.32 -7.35 12.33
CA GLY A 339 26.74 -6.51 11.22
C GLY A 339 25.64 -6.20 10.21
N LEU A 340 25.89 -5.16 9.42
CA LEU A 340 25.05 -4.70 8.31
C LEU A 340 25.92 -4.54 7.06
N SER A 341 25.49 -5.19 5.99
CA SER A 341 26.18 -5.21 4.70
C SER A 341 25.20 -4.87 3.59
N TRP A 342 25.72 -4.39 2.46
CA TRP A 342 24.94 -4.08 1.29
C TRP A 342 25.72 -4.37 0.01
N SER A 343 24.99 -4.72 -1.04
CA SER A 343 25.54 -4.96 -2.37
C SER A 343 24.49 -4.64 -3.42
N ARG A 344 24.91 -4.23 -4.62
CA ARG A 344 23.97 -4.05 -5.74
C ARG A 344 23.51 -5.41 -6.26
N ALA A 345 22.22 -5.58 -6.49
CA ALA A 345 21.64 -6.85 -6.90
C ALA A 345 22.05 -7.31 -8.32
N GLY A 346 22.53 -6.40 -9.19
CA GLY A 346 22.81 -6.69 -10.60
C GLY A 346 24.18 -6.26 -11.17
N ARG A 347 25.05 -5.58 -10.41
CA ARG A 347 26.39 -5.14 -10.90
C ARG A 347 27.42 -4.95 -9.78
N ALA A 348 28.70 -5.24 -10.06
CA ALA A 348 29.75 -5.22 -9.03
C ALA A 348 30.51 -3.88 -8.88
N ALA A 349 30.62 -3.06 -9.94
CA ALA A 349 31.55 -1.91 -9.97
C ALA A 349 30.88 -0.53 -10.20
N GLY A 350 31.50 0.53 -9.67
CA GLY A 350 31.03 1.93 -9.76
C GLY A 350 30.33 2.45 -8.50
N ALA A 351 30.01 3.74 -8.47
CA ALA A 351 29.21 4.36 -7.41
C ALA A 351 27.77 3.80 -7.41
N ILE A 352 27.14 3.78 -6.23
CA ILE A 352 25.72 3.43 -6.07
C ILE A 352 24.88 4.61 -6.53
N THR A 353 23.86 4.36 -7.34
CA THR A 353 22.89 5.38 -7.77
C THR A 353 21.52 5.18 -7.12
N ASP A 354 20.70 6.22 -7.10
CA ASP A 354 19.32 6.20 -6.58
C ASP A 354 18.35 5.28 -7.34
N THR A 355 18.78 4.80 -8.50
CA THR A 355 18.10 3.78 -9.32
C THR A 355 18.65 2.37 -9.12
N ASP A 356 19.75 2.19 -8.39
CA ASP A 356 20.30 0.87 -8.13
C ASP A 356 19.42 0.13 -7.12
N GLU A 357 19.13 -1.12 -7.44
CA GLU A 357 18.54 -2.05 -6.50
C GLU A 357 19.63 -2.60 -5.56
N ILE A 358 19.46 -2.37 -4.25
CA ILE A 358 20.43 -2.72 -3.22
C ILE A 358 19.90 -3.87 -2.37
N MET A 359 20.66 -4.97 -2.33
CA MET A 359 20.45 -6.07 -1.40
C MET A 359 21.16 -5.74 -0.09
N PHE A 360 20.38 -5.49 0.96
CA PHE A 360 20.84 -5.34 2.33
C PHE A 360 20.89 -6.70 3.01
N SER A 361 21.90 -6.91 3.83
CA SER A 361 22.10 -8.12 4.61
C SER A 361 22.41 -7.77 6.06
N VAL A 362 21.71 -8.37 7.01
CA VAL A 362 21.98 -8.22 8.45
C VAL A 362 22.28 -9.59 9.05
N ARG A 363 23.32 -9.67 9.88
CA ARG A 363 23.64 -10.89 10.63
C ARG A 363 23.05 -10.82 12.03
N VAL A 364 22.25 -11.82 12.38
CA VAL A 364 21.74 -12.05 13.73
C VAL A 364 22.49 -13.22 14.35
N ASP A 365 23.07 -13.02 15.53
CA ASP A 365 23.74 -14.06 16.31
C ASP A 365 22.89 -14.42 17.53
N ASN A 366 22.75 -15.72 17.81
CA ASN A 366 22.32 -16.21 19.10
C ASN A 366 23.54 -16.28 20.03
N VAL A 367 23.66 -15.32 20.93
CA VAL A 367 24.78 -15.20 21.86
C VAL A 367 24.51 -15.87 23.20
N SER A 368 23.45 -16.67 23.29
CA SER A 368 23.12 -17.46 24.48
C SER A 368 23.51 -18.94 24.34
N ASP A 369 23.37 -19.67 25.46
CA ASP A 369 23.58 -21.12 25.53
C ASP A 369 22.28 -21.92 25.34
N SER A 370 21.20 -21.26 24.92
CA SER A 370 19.90 -21.85 24.61
C SER A 370 19.54 -21.62 23.15
N ASP A 371 18.86 -22.56 22.53
CA ASP A 371 18.38 -22.40 21.15
C ASP A 371 17.23 -21.38 21.12
N PHE A 372 17.22 -20.52 20.09
CA PHE A 372 16.05 -19.73 19.75
C PHE A 372 15.07 -20.66 18.99
N PRO A 373 13.80 -20.75 19.40
CA PRO A 373 12.88 -21.74 18.85
C PRO A 373 12.68 -21.61 17.34
N SER A 374 12.51 -22.74 16.66
CA SER A 374 11.86 -22.76 15.34
C SER A 374 10.43 -22.26 15.50
N ASP A 375 9.82 -21.76 14.42
CA ASP A 375 8.43 -21.31 14.38
C ASP A 375 8.17 -19.92 15.00
N VAL A 376 9.12 -19.34 15.75
CA VAL A 376 9.08 -17.94 16.18
C VAL A 376 9.86 -17.07 15.20
N ASN A 377 9.27 -15.94 14.78
CA ASN A 377 9.95 -15.00 13.89
C ASN A 377 11.04 -14.22 14.63
N ILE A 378 12.21 -14.01 14.02
CA ILE A 378 13.21 -13.03 14.45
C ILE A 378 12.99 -11.71 13.68
N PRO A 379 12.29 -10.70 14.27
CA PRO A 379 12.00 -9.44 13.61
C PRO A 379 13.25 -8.55 13.56
N VAL A 380 13.60 -8.10 12.36
CA VAL A 380 14.62 -7.09 12.14
C VAL A 380 14.06 -6.04 11.21
N SER A 381 14.23 -4.76 11.56
CA SER A 381 13.95 -3.64 10.68
C SER A 381 15.22 -3.02 10.11
N LEU A 382 15.06 -2.24 9.05
CA LEU A 382 16.07 -1.40 8.42
C LEU A 382 15.45 -0.02 8.14
N THR A 383 15.89 0.99 8.88
CA THR A 383 15.55 2.39 8.63
C THR A 383 16.57 3.03 7.69
N LEU A 384 16.06 3.71 6.66
CA LEU A 384 16.79 4.46 5.65
C LEU A 384 16.48 5.95 5.87
N ASP A 385 17.50 6.75 6.18
CA ASP A 385 17.35 8.18 6.49
C ASP A 385 18.39 9.01 5.71
N ASN A 386 17.93 9.94 4.86
CA ASN A 386 18.80 10.89 4.16
C ASN A 386 18.66 12.35 4.64
N GLY A 387 17.99 12.57 5.77
CA GLY A 387 17.69 13.88 6.37
C GLY A 387 16.45 14.59 5.81
N SER A 388 15.99 14.22 4.61
CA SER A 388 14.74 14.73 4.00
C SER A 388 13.61 13.70 3.98
N GLU A 389 13.97 12.42 3.88
CA GLU A 389 13.07 11.28 3.80
C GLU A 389 13.55 10.21 4.78
N VAL A 390 12.61 9.64 5.54
CA VAL A 390 12.85 8.51 6.43
C VAL A 390 11.87 7.40 6.05
N SER A 391 12.39 6.21 5.75
CA SER A 391 11.57 5.02 5.51
C SER A 391 12.10 3.84 6.32
N THR A 392 11.19 3.03 6.88
CA THR A 392 11.56 1.81 7.60
C THR A 392 11.04 0.61 6.83
N LYS A 393 11.93 -0.35 6.59
CA LYS A 393 11.66 -1.64 5.98
C LYS A 393 11.79 -2.72 7.05
N PHE A 394 11.15 -3.86 6.87
CA PHE A 394 11.36 -5.03 7.71
C PHE A 394 11.94 -6.14 6.86
N PHE A 395 12.89 -6.88 7.42
CA PHE A 395 13.41 -8.09 6.79
C PHE A 395 12.29 -9.14 6.72
N PRO A 396 12.26 -9.99 5.68
CA PRO A 396 11.34 -11.12 5.60
C PRO A 396 11.38 -11.96 6.87
N ALA A 397 10.24 -12.54 7.25
CA ALA A 397 10.15 -13.36 8.45
C ALA A 397 11.16 -14.52 8.43
N PHE A 398 11.87 -14.72 9.54
CA PHE A 398 12.84 -15.79 9.72
C PHE A 398 12.45 -16.67 10.90
N ARG A 399 12.00 -17.91 10.61
CA ARG A 399 11.42 -18.86 11.57
C ARG A 399 12.14 -20.21 11.64
N ASP A 400 13.36 -20.28 11.12
CA ASP A 400 14.15 -21.51 11.09
C ASP A 400 14.74 -21.90 12.47
N GLY A 401 14.48 -21.08 13.50
CA GLY A 401 15.18 -21.15 14.78
C GLY A 401 16.63 -20.71 14.66
N LEU A 402 17.28 -20.51 15.79
CA LEU A 402 18.70 -20.15 15.83
C LEU A 402 19.38 -20.94 16.93
N PRO A 403 20.20 -21.97 16.60
CA PRO A 403 20.88 -22.76 17.60
C PRO A 403 21.70 -21.89 18.55
N ARG A 404 21.90 -22.35 19.78
CA ARG A 404 22.80 -21.74 20.74
C ARG A 404 24.15 -21.45 20.08
N ARG A 405 24.69 -20.25 20.28
CA ARG A 405 25.94 -19.81 19.64
C ARG A 405 25.93 -19.83 18.10
N GLY A 406 24.74 -19.97 17.48
CA GLY A 406 24.52 -19.96 16.05
C GLY A 406 24.29 -18.55 15.49
N SER A 407 24.20 -18.46 14.17
CA SER A 407 24.07 -17.20 13.44
C SER A 407 23.25 -17.37 12.16
N ALA A 408 22.51 -16.35 11.77
CA ALA A 408 21.76 -16.28 10.53
C ALA A 408 21.98 -14.93 9.84
N VAL A 409 21.96 -14.93 8.51
CA VAL A 409 21.96 -13.68 7.71
C VAL A 409 20.57 -13.50 7.11
N LEU A 410 19.93 -12.38 7.45
CA LEU A 410 18.66 -11.93 6.87
C LEU A 410 18.95 -11.00 5.70
N ARG A 411 18.13 -11.05 4.66
CA ARG A 411 18.30 -10.24 3.44
C ARG A 411 17.00 -9.57 3.03
N LEU A 412 17.11 -8.33 2.56
CA LEU A 412 16.02 -7.62 1.90
C LEU A 412 16.59 -6.77 0.77
N THR A 413 15.77 -6.47 -0.22
CA THR A 413 16.17 -5.66 -1.37
C THR A 413 15.37 -4.36 -1.39
N SER A 414 16.03 -3.22 -1.63
CA SER A 414 15.38 -1.90 -1.76
C SER A 414 16.26 -0.95 -2.57
N THR A 415 15.65 0.08 -3.17
CA THR A 415 16.37 1.26 -3.66
C THR A 415 16.70 2.21 -2.51
N LEU A 416 17.60 3.16 -2.76
CA LEU A 416 17.97 4.22 -1.81
C LEU A 416 17.76 5.60 -2.45
N PRO A 417 17.36 6.63 -1.67
CA PRO A 417 17.32 7.98 -2.19
C PRO A 417 18.74 8.52 -2.41
N ALA A 418 18.90 9.47 -3.35
CA ALA A 418 20.19 10.15 -3.56
C ALA A 418 20.60 10.95 -2.31
N GLY A 419 21.91 11.04 -2.08
CA GLY A 419 22.56 11.71 -0.95
C GLY A 419 23.26 10.74 0.01
N GLY A 420 23.67 11.25 1.15
CA GLY A 420 24.18 10.50 2.28
C GLY A 420 23.01 9.85 3.00
N VAL A 421 23.00 8.52 3.02
CA VAL A 421 21.97 7.71 3.66
C VAL A 421 22.56 7.05 4.91
N THR A 422 21.90 7.28 6.04
CA THR A 422 22.11 6.50 7.26
C THR A 422 21.21 5.28 7.23
N LEU A 423 21.81 4.10 7.26
CA LEU A 423 21.15 2.82 7.41
C LEU A 423 21.15 2.44 8.89
N SER A 424 20.00 2.17 9.48
CA SER A 424 19.90 1.69 10.87
C SER A 424 19.09 0.41 10.93
N ALA A 425 19.77 -0.72 11.16
CA ALA A 425 19.11 -1.99 11.40
C ALA A 425 18.81 -2.15 12.89
N ALA A 426 17.60 -2.61 13.24
CA ALA A 426 17.19 -2.83 14.63
C ALA A 426 16.58 -4.23 14.79
N LEU A 427 17.03 -4.97 15.79
CA LEU A 427 16.50 -6.27 16.19
C LEU A 427 15.40 -6.09 17.23
N ASP A 428 14.28 -6.77 17.00
CA ASP A 428 13.06 -6.62 17.82
C ASP A 428 12.68 -5.15 18.06
N PRO A 429 12.48 -4.36 16.99
CA PRO A 429 12.25 -2.91 17.08
C PRO A 429 10.98 -2.54 17.86
N ASN A 430 10.05 -3.48 18.02
CA ASN A 430 8.80 -3.28 18.76
C ASN A 430 8.87 -3.85 20.19
N SER A 431 10.04 -4.33 20.63
CA SER A 431 10.24 -4.96 21.94
C SER A 431 9.24 -6.09 22.25
N ARG A 432 8.84 -6.83 21.20
CA ARG A 432 7.79 -7.84 21.25
C ARG A 432 8.17 -9.00 22.16
N TYR A 433 9.45 -9.34 22.22
CA TYR A 433 9.94 -10.49 22.97
C TYR A 433 10.69 -10.11 24.25
N GLY A 434 10.54 -8.86 24.69
CA GLY A 434 11.14 -8.36 25.93
C GLY A 434 12.67 -8.44 25.92
N GLU A 435 13.25 -9.11 26.92
CA GLU A 435 14.71 -9.21 27.10
C GLU A 435 15.40 -10.23 26.17
N VAL A 436 14.91 -10.43 24.95
CA VAL A 436 15.56 -11.34 23.99
C VAL A 436 16.79 -10.71 23.33
N THR A 437 16.93 -9.39 23.35
CA THR A 437 18.08 -8.69 22.78
C THR A 437 19.23 -8.59 23.79
N SER A 438 20.47 -8.60 23.30
CA SER A 438 21.67 -8.37 24.11
C SER A 438 22.77 -7.70 23.28
N GLY A 439 23.56 -6.85 23.91
CA GLY A 439 24.64 -6.14 23.20
C GLY A 439 24.08 -5.16 22.16
N SER A 440 24.57 -5.25 20.92
CA SER A 440 24.10 -4.40 19.81
C SER A 440 22.74 -4.92 19.32
N ALA A 441 21.64 -4.35 19.82
CA ALA A 441 20.32 -4.54 19.22
C ALA A 441 20.20 -3.75 17.91
N ASP A 442 21.04 -2.72 17.73
CA ASP A 442 21.05 -1.85 16.57
C ASP A 442 22.41 -1.86 15.88
N VAL A 443 22.42 -1.71 14.56
CA VAL A 443 23.63 -1.47 13.75
C VAL A 443 23.37 -0.31 12.80
N THR A 444 24.20 0.72 12.90
CA THR A 444 24.12 1.90 12.03
C THR A 444 25.31 1.97 11.08
N LYS A 445 25.04 2.26 9.82
CA LYS A 445 26.03 2.47 8.76
C LYS A 445 25.68 3.68 7.92
N ARG A 446 26.66 4.30 7.29
CA ARG A 446 26.48 5.45 6.39
C ARG A 446 27.06 5.16 5.03
N LEU A 447 26.35 5.54 3.97
CA LEU A 447 26.85 5.49 2.61
C LEU A 447 26.35 6.67 1.78
N ASN A 448 27.05 6.95 0.69
CA ASN A 448 26.65 7.95 -0.29
C ASN A 448 26.03 7.27 -1.51
N VAL A 449 24.89 7.79 -1.94
CA VAL A 449 24.11 7.36 -3.11
C VAL A 449 24.05 8.52 -4.09
N MET A 450 24.61 8.34 -5.28
CA MET A 450 24.64 9.39 -6.29
C MET A 450 23.28 9.48 -7.00
N PRO A 451 22.86 10.67 -7.45
CA PRO A 451 21.75 10.74 -8.40
C PRO A 451 22.15 10.00 -9.67
N ASP A 452 21.24 9.25 -10.25
CA ASP A 452 21.43 8.71 -11.58
C ASP A 452 21.45 9.87 -12.59
N LEU A 453 22.60 10.06 -13.23
CA LEU A 453 22.81 11.06 -14.28
C LEU A 453 22.77 10.45 -15.68
N GLY A 454 22.49 9.15 -15.79
CA GLY A 454 22.44 8.40 -17.04
C GLY A 454 21.21 8.68 -17.89
N ASP A 455 21.04 7.84 -18.90
CA ASP A 455 19.90 7.87 -19.82
C ASP A 455 18.61 7.51 -19.08
N LYS A 456 17.53 8.22 -19.40
CA LYS A 456 16.23 8.07 -18.72
C LYS A 456 15.27 7.24 -19.54
N SER A 457 14.37 6.52 -18.90
CA SER A 457 13.30 5.79 -19.59
C SER A 457 12.41 6.74 -20.39
N TYR A 458 12.00 6.31 -21.57
CA TYR A 458 11.05 7.01 -22.44
C TYR A 458 10.20 5.98 -23.20
N THR A 459 9.07 6.41 -23.76
CA THR A 459 8.21 5.56 -24.57
C THR A 459 8.54 5.80 -26.05
N PRO A 460 8.99 4.77 -26.80
CA PRO A 460 9.29 4.95 -28.23
C PRO A 460 8.06 5.30 -29.06
N THR A 461 8.26 6.11 -30.10
CA THR A 461 7.23 6.55 -31.05
C THR A 461 7.70 6.33 -32.50
N SER A 462 6.81 6.52 -33.47
CA SER A 462 7.14 6.43 -34.90
C SER A 462 7.68 7.76 -35.44
N GLY A 463 8.57 7.72 -36.43
CA GLY A 463 9.10 8.93 -37.09
C GLY A 463 10.22 9.58 -36.29
N ILE A 464 10.31 10.92 -36.31
CA ILE A 464 11.18 11.72 -35.43
C ILE A 464 10.32 12.31 -34.31
N ASP A 465 10.77 12.31 -33.07
CA ASP A 465 10.02 12.82 -31.91
C ASP A 465 10.97 13.28 -30.80
N PHE A 466 10.96 14.56 -30.44
CA PHE A 466 11.88 15.10 -29.43
C PHE A 466 11.23 15.27 -28.07
N GLN A 467 11.76 14.56 -27.07
CA GLN A 467 11.25 14.62 -25.72
C GLN A 467 12.30 15.11 -24.73
N VAL A 468 11.92 16.03 -23.85
CA VAL A 468 12.74 16.41 -22.69
C VAL A 468 12.55 15.41 -21.57
N LEU A 469 13.65 14.82 -21.08
CA LEU A 469 13.62 13.79 -20.04
C LEU A 469 14.07 14.30 -18.67
N ASP A 470 15.06 15.18 -18.61
CA ASP A 470 15.62 15.66 -17.33
C ASP A 470 16.29 17.03 -17.44
N LEU A 471 16.50 17.68 -16.30
CA LEU A 471 17.25 18.92 -16.13
C LEU A 471 18.39 18.70 -15.13
N VAL A 472 19.61 19.01 -15.56
CA VAL A 472 20.83 18.92 -14.73
C VAL A 472 21.59 20.25 -14.76
N TRP A 473 22.45 20.49 -13.78
CA TRP A 473 23.19 21.75 -13.66
C TRP A 473 24.55 21.61 -12.98
N ASN A 474 25.34 22.68 -13.06
CA ASN A 474 26.50 22.91 -12.20
C ASN A 474 26.57 24.40 -11.81
N THR A 475 27.41 24.72 -10.83
CA THR A 475 27.70 26.10 -10.38
C THR A 475 29.15 26.51 -10.67
N THR A 476 29.88 25.70 -11.44
CA THR A 476 31.31 25.90 -11.74
C THR A 476 31.57 26.55 -13.09
N GLY A 477 30.55 26.58 -13.97
CA GLY A 477 30.68 27.04 -15.35
C GLY A 477 31.08 25.93 -16.34
N SER A 478 31.12 24.67 -15.89
CA SER A 478 31.42 23.54 -16.77
C SER A 478 30.35 23.41 -17.86
N LYS A 479 30.79 23.03 -19.07
CA LYS A 479 29.90 22.74 -20.21
C LYS A 479 29.77 21.25 -20.50
N THR A 480 30.45 20.41 -19.74
CA THR A 480 30.52 18.96 -19.95
C THR A 480 30.22 18.17 -18.68
N GLU A 481 30.35 18.79 -17.50
CA GLU A 481 30.10 18.16 -16.21
C GLU A 481 28.85 18.75 -15.58
N PHE A 482 27.82 17.92 -15.43
CA PHE A 482 26.52 18.31 -14.86
C PHE A 482 26.10 17.32 -13.78
N GLY A 483 25.29 17.79 -12.84
CA GLY A 483 24.70 16.99 -11.78
C GLY A 483 23.42 17.63 -11.25
N LYS A 484 23.13 17.41 -9.97
CA LYS A 484 21.99 18.03 -9.26
C LYS A 484 22.41 18.55 -7.87
N GLY A 485 23.53 19.29 -7.83
CA GLY A 485 24.10 19.81 -6.59
C GLY A 485 23.32 20.99 -6.00
N THR A 486 23.72 21.43 -4.81
CA THR A 486 23.14 22.59 -4.11
C THR A 486 23.13 23.86 -4.97
N ILE A 487 22.10 24.68 -4.83
CA ILE A 487 21.99 26.03 -5.40
C ILE A 487 21.52 26.99 -4.31
N ASN A 488 22.31 28.01 -4.01
CA ASN A 488 21.93 29.10 -3.14
C ASN A 488 21.43 30.30 -3.96
N GLU A 489 20.68 31.19 -3.32
CA GLU A 489 20.29 32.46 -3.93
C GLU A 489 21.53 33.26 -4.32
N GLY A 490 21.55 33.77 -5.56
CA GLY A 490 22.68 34.50 -6.14
C GLY A 490 23.71 33.65 -6.88
N ASP A 491 23.67 32.31 -6.76
CA ASP A 491 24.59 31.43 -7.48
C ASP A 491 24.43 31.57 -9.00
N HIS A 492 25.54 31.43 -9.72
CA HIS A 492 25.53 31.30 -11.18
C HIS A 492 25.30 29.83 -11.53
N VAL A 493 24.15 29.53 -12.12
CA VAL A 493 23.72 28.15 -12.43
C VAL A 493 23.76 27.92 -13.93
N TYR A 494 24.48 26.88 -14.33
CA TYR A 494 24.65 26.47 -15.71
C TYR A 494 23.83 25.21 -15.97
N PHE A 495 22.71 25.34 -16.69
CA PHE A 495 21.79 24.24 -16.97
C PHE A 495 22.17 23.44 -18.22
N ALA A 496 21.79 22.17 -18.24
CA ALA A 496 21.66 21.35 -19.44
C ALA A 496 20.39 20.49 -19.37
N ALA A 497 19.68 20.38 -20.49
CA ALA A 497 18.52 19.50 -20.62
C ALA A 497 18.95 18.17 -21.23
N ARG A 498 18.46 17.06 -20.71
CA ARG A 498 18.57 15.75 -21.36
C ARG A 498 17.38 15.57 -22.30
N VAL A 499 17.67 15.43 -23.58
CA VAL A 499 16.68 15.26 -24.64
C VAL A 499 16.93 13.95 -25.35
N VAL A 500 15.86 13.23 -25.68
CA VAL A 500 15.88 12.03 -26.52
C VAL A 500 15.19 12.30 -27.84
N ASN A 501 15.64 11.65 -28.91
CA ASN A 501 14.78 11.37 -30.05
C ASN A 501 14.01 10.07 -29.78
N ALA A 502 12.80 10.16 -29.25
CA ALA A 502 11.95 9.02 -28.90
C ALA A 502 11.45 8.27 -30.14
N GLY A 503 11.58 8.87 -31.32
CA GLY A 503 11.15 8.33 -32.59
C GLY A 503 12.01 7.18 -33.13
N SER A 504 11.51 6.54 -34.18
CA SER A 504 12.17 5.43 -34.90
C SER A 504 13.12 5.89 -36.01
N GLU A 505 13.20 7.18 -36.33
CA GLU A 505 14.00 7.74 -37.42
C GLU A 505 15.04 8.75 -36.92
N ASN A 506 16.19 8.82 -37.59
CA ASN A 506 17.24 9.78 -37.26
C ASN A 506 16.86 11.20 -37.67
N SER A 507 17.16 12.19 -36.82
CA SER A 507 16.93 13.58 -37.18
C SER A 507 18.16 14.26 -37.82
N ALA A 508 17.94 14.96 -38.95
CA ALA A 508 18.97 15.60 -39.77
C ALA A 508 19.48 16.97 -39.26
N THR A 509 20.63 17.44 -39.75
CA THR A 509 21.42 18.59 -39.19
C THR A 509 21.20 19.94 -39.88
N ALA A 510 20.29 20.06 -40.85
CA ALA A 510 20.16 21.29 -41.64
C ALA A 510 19.56 22.47 -40.84
N VAL A 511 18.87 22.18 -39.75
CA VAL A 511 18.18 23.15 -38.88
C VAL A 511 18.52 22.85 -37.43
N LYS A 512 18.60 23.88 -36.58
CA LYS A 512 18.88 23.71 -35.15
C LYS A 512 17.73 22.97 -34.46
N LEU A 513 18.06 22.16 -33.46
CA LEU A 513 17.12 21.72 -32.43
C LEU A 513 17.27 22.64 -31.21
N GLY A 514 16.57 23.77 -31.23
CA GLY A 514 16.63 24.74 -30.13
C GLY A 514 16.03 24.17 -28.84
N VAL A 515 16.64 24.48 -27.70
CA VAL A 515 16.11 24.13 -26.38
C VAL A 515 16.02 25.38 -25.52
N ALA A 516 14.81 25.76 -25.10
CA ALA A 516 14.57 26.90 -24.23
C ALA A 516 14.37 26.46 -22.77
N PHE A 517 14.89 27.26 -21.83
CA PHE A 517 14.82 27.07 -20.38
C PHE A 517 14.15 28.31 -19.78
N ARG A 518 13.00 28.13 -19.11
CA ARG A 518 12.15 29.24 -18.68
C ARG A 518 11.83 29.14 -17.19
N GLN A 519 12.46 29.98 -16.36
CA GLN A 519 12.15 30.13 -14.93
C GLN A 519 10.66 30.41 -14.78
N ASN A 520 9.93 29.56 -14.04
CA ASN A 520 8.49 29.67 -13.83
C ASN A 520 7.68 29.86 -15.13
N GLY A 521 8.17 29.32 -16.25
CA GLY A 521 7.50 29.46 -17.55
C GLY A 521 7.47 30.87 -18.13
N VAL A 522 8.33 31.79 -17.68
CA VAL A 522 8.36 33.18 -18.19
C VAL A 522 8.51 33.21 -19.72
N ALA A 523 7.79 34.14 -20.36
CA ALA A 523 7.96 34.44 -21.76
C ALA A 523 9.29 35.17 -22.02
N PHE A 524 9.75 35.14 -23.28
CA PHE A 524 10.94 35.88 -23.69
C PHE A 524 10.75 37.38 -23.43
N SER A 525 11.73 37.99 -22.78
CA SER A 525 11.85 39.44 -22.62
C SER A 525 13.32 39.81 -22.56
N GLN A 526 13.75 40.80 -23.35
CA GLN A 526 15.14 41.23 -23.41
C GLN A 526 15.64 41.62 -22.01
N GLY A 527 16.79 41.11 -21.60
CA GLY A 527 17.33 41.32 -20.25
C GLY A 527 16.79 40.38 -19.18
N SER A 528 15.85 39.48 -19.49
CA SER A 528 15.30 38.53 -18.52
C SER A 528 16.37 37.58 -17.99
N ASN A 529 16.45 37.46 -16.67
CA ASN A 529 17.29 36.49 -15.98
C ASN A 529 16.84 35.05 -16.27
N GLY A 530 15.53 34.82 -16.26
CA GLY A 530 14.92 33.50 -16.27
C GLY A 530 14.65 32.89 -17.65
N PHE A 531 15.19 33.45 -18.73
CA PHE A 531 14.99 32.91 -20.08
C PHE A 531 16.34 32.64 -20.74
N LEU A 532 16.68 31.35 -20.86
CA LEU A 532 17.94 30.85 -21.40
C LEU A 532 17.70 29.87 -22.55
N TRP A 533 18.72 29.56 -23.35
CA TRP A 533 18.59 28.60 -24.44
C TRP A 533 19.90 27.92 -24.84
N CYS A 534 19.75 26.84 -25.61
CA CYS A 534 20.81 26.13 -26.34
C CYS A 534 20.52 26.18 -27.84
N ASP A 535 21.17 27.10 -28.56
CA ASP A 535 20.95 27.35 -30.01
C ASP A 535 22.16 27.05 -30.91
N ASP A 536 23.21 26.50 -30.30
CA ASP A 536 24.49 26.19 -30.93
C ASP A 536 25.11 24.93 -30.29
N GLY A 537 26.18 24.39 -30.88
CA GLY A 537 26.83 23.16 -30.42
C GLY A 537 25.91 21.95 -30.62
N PRO A 538 25.51 21.21 -29.56
CA PRO A 538 24.70 19.99 -29.70
C PRO A 538 23.35 20.21 -30.40
N SER A 539 22.80 21.43 -30.39
CA SER A 539 21.58 21.75 -31.15
C SER A 539 21.76 21.69 -32.67
N ARG A 540 23.00 21.80 -33.17
CA ARG A 540 23.33 21.76 -34.60
C ARG A 540 23.73 20.36 -35.07
N GLU A 541 23.75 19.41 -34.15
CA GLU A 541 24.17 18.04 -34.41
C GLU A 541 22.96 17.13 -34.72
N PRO A 542 23.19 15.97 -35.37
CA PRO A 542 22.13 14.99 -35.57
C PRO A 542 21.77 14.36 -34.23
N LEU A 543 20.54 13.89 -34.11
CA LEU A 543 20.09 13.11 -32.97
C LEU A 543 19.46 11.81 -33.51
N ALA A 544 20.18 10.71 -33.37
CA ALA A 544 19.76 9.41 -33.89
C ALA A 544 18.54 8.88 -33.13
N ALA A 545 17.79 7.98 -33.75
CA ALA A 545 16.65 7.32 -33.11
C ALA A 545 17.08 6.65 -31.79
N GLY A 546 16.41 7.01 -30.69
CA GLY A 546 16.72 6.57 -29.33
C GLY A 546 17.96 7.18 -28.67
N GLU A 547 18.70 8.04 -29.36
CA GLU A 547 19.86 8.73 -28.78
C GLU A 547 19.39 9.77 -27.76
N GLN A 548 19.99 9.74 -26.56
CA GLN A 548 19.85 10.80 -25.56
C GLN A 548 21.09 11.67 -25.53
N LYS A 549 20.89 12.98 -25.44
CA LYS A 549 21.97 13.95 -25.42
C LYS A 549 21.67 15.09 -24.45
N LEU A 550 22.74 15.66 -23.88
CA LEU A 550 22.65 16.88 -23.10
C LEU A 550 22.72 18.10 -24.01
N PHE A 551 21.87 19.08 -23.73
CA PHE A 551 21.79 20.38 -24.39
C PHE A 551 22.13 21.48 -23.37
N PRO A 552 23.42 21.84 -23.20
CA PRO A 552 23.83 22.89 -22.29
C PRO A 552 23.37 24.27 -22.75
N VAL A 553 22.94 25.10 -21.80
CA VAL A 553 22.70 26.51 -22.06
C VAL A 553 23.98 27.16 -22.61
N ASN A 554 23.82 27.89 -23.71
CA ASN A 554 24.91 28.62 -24.35
C ASN A 554 24.62 30.12 -24.53
N SER A 555 23.38 30.56 -24.30
CA SER A 555 23.03 31.99 -24.25
C SER A 555 21.68 32.20 -23.56
N GLY A 556 21.24 33.45 -23.45
CA GLY A 556 20.05 33.84 -22.72
C GLY A 556 19.64 35.29 -22.96
N ALA A 557 18.44 35.65 -22.53
CA ALA A 557 17.84 36.95 -22.85
C ALA A 557 18.62 38.13 -22.26
N ALA A 558 19.36 37.89 -21.17
CA ALA A 558 20.29 38.84 -20.56
C ALA A 558 21.70 38.85 -21.19
N GLY A 559 21.92 38.14 -22.30
CA GLY A 559 23.21 38.09 -23.01
C GLY A 559 24.27 37.24 -22.30
N ARG A 560 23.85 36.29 -21.48
CA ARG A 560 24.70 35.40 -20.68
C ARG A 560 24.17 33.97 -20.70
N ASP A 561 25.06 33.01 -20.48
CA ASP A 561 24.83 31.58 -20.62
C ASP A 561 24.67 30.85 -19.27
N TYR A 562 24.22 31.59 -18.26
CA TYR A 562 23.89 31.11 -16.93
C TYR A 562 22.69 31.87 -16.36
N TRP A 563 21.98 31.19 -15.47
CA TRP A 563 20.94 31.78 -14.65
C TRP A 563 21.55 32.30 -13.36
N VAL A 564 21.11 33.45 -12.85
CA VAL A 564 21.41 33.84 -11.47
C VAL A 564 20.27 33.37 -10.59
N ALA A 565 20.57 32.48 -9.66
CA ALA A 565 19.58 31.85 -8.82
C ALA A 565 18.77 32.88 -8.01
N ASP A 566 17.45 32.79 -8.11
CA ASP A 566 16.49 33.71 -7.50
C ASP A 566 15.52 32.91 -6.63
N ARG A 567 15.28 33.38 -5.40
CA ARG A 567 14.37 32.77 -4.42
C ARG A 567 12.93 32.64 -4.92
N ASN A 568 12.53 33.44 -5.91
CA ASN A 568 11.20 33.34 -6.52
C ASN A 568 11.08 32.22 -7.56
N CYS A 569 12.16 31.48 -7.86
CA CYS A 569 12.07 30.30 -8.71
C CYS A 569 11.38 29.15 -7.97
N ALA A 570 10.38 28.57 -8.63
CA ALA A 570 9.72 27.35 -8.20
C ALA A 570 9.95 26.20 -9.20
N ASN A 571 10.19 26.51 -10.47
CA ASN A 571 10.45 25.53 -11.53
C ASN A 571 11.18 26.15 -12.72
N PHE A 572 11.63 25.27 -13.62
CA PHE A 572 12.02 25.59 -14.99
C PHE A 572 11.16 24.81 -15.97
N LEU A 573 10.46 25.51 -16.87
CA LEU A 573 9.84 24.92 -18.05
C LEU A 573 10.90 24.80 -19.14
N ILE A 574 11.20 23.55 -19.52
CA ILE A 574 12.09 23.23 -20.62
C ILE A 574 11.24 22.95 -21.85
N HIS A 575 11.65 23.48 -23.00
CA HIS A 575 10.96 23.28 -24.27
C HIS A 575 12.00 22.93 -25.33
N VAL A 576 11.98 21.70 -25.83
CA VAL A 576 12.80 21.28 -26.97
C VAL A 576 12.08 21.56 -28.29
N ASN A 577 12.85 21.81 -29.33
CA ASN A 577 12.36 22.29 -30.62
C ASN A 577 11.50 23.54 -30.44
N ASP A 578 12.01 24.50 -29.64
CA ASP A 578 11.22 25.60 -29.08
C ASP A 578 10.64 26.57 -30.12
N ASP A 579 11.27 26.65 -31.29
CA ASP A 579 10.80 27.39 -32.46
C ASP A 579 10.09 26.52 -33.51
N GLY A 580 9.97 25.21 -33.26
CA GLY A 580 9.33 24.23 -34.13
C GLY A 580 10.01 24.08 -35.49
N SER A 581 11.27 24.50 -35.63
CA SER A 581 11.97 24.58 -36.91
C SER A 581 12.52 23.24 -37.40
N ARG A 582 12.68 22.26 -36.51
CA ARG A 582 13.08 20.90 -36.86
C ARG A 582 11.83 20.02 -36.98
N ASP A 583 11.69 19.30 -38.08
CA ASP A 583 10.50 18.46 -38.30
C ASP A 583 10.46 17.28 -37.32
N GLU A 584 9.27 17.02 -36.79
CA GLU A 584 8.96 15.90 -35.91
C GLU A 584 7.47 15.54 -35.98
N THR A 585 7.13 14.36 -35.46
CA THR A 585 5.83 13.70 -35.60
C THR A 585 4.91 14.01 -34.42
N ASP A 586 5.45 13.95 -33.20
CA ASP A 586 4.76 14.34 -31.98
C ASP A 586 5.39 15.60 -31.42
N LYS A 587 4.57 16.58 -31.05
CA LYS A 587 5.00 17.85 -30.45
C LYS A 587 4.44 18.03 -29.03
N SER A 588 3.60 17.11 -28.59
CA SER A 588 2.85 17.21 -27.33
C SER A 588 3.73 16.96 -26.11
N ASN A 589 4.86 16.29 -26.29
CA ASN A 589 5.85 15.89 -25.29
C ASN A 589 7.14 16.75 -25.32
N ASN A 590 7.19 17.80 -26.14
CA ASN A 590 8.34 18.71 -26.27
C ASN A 590 8.61 19.57 -25.03
N THR A 591 7.66 19.60 -24.09
CA THR A 591 7.79 20.43 -22.89
C THR A 591 7.85 19.57 -21.63
N ARG A 592 8.71 19.97 -20.69
CA ARG A 592 8.78 19.39 -19.35
C ARG A 592 8.98 20.50 -18.33
N THR A 593 8.11 20.54 -17.32
CA THR A 593 8.31 21.41 -16.16
C THR A 593 9.12 20.66 -15.11
N CYS A 594 10.29 21.20 -14.75
CA CYS A 594 11.20 20.63 -13.76
C CYS A 594 11.14 21.49 -12.49
N PRO A 595 10.63 20.97 -11.36
CA PRO A 595 10.62 21.70 -10.08
C PRO A 595 12.04 22.07 -9.65
N LEU A 596 12.21 23.31 -9.19
CA LEU A 596 13.48 23.84 -8.67
C LEU A 596 13.19 25.07 -7.79
N ALA A 597 13.19 24.89 -6.48
CA ALA A 597 13.01 25.97 -5.51
C ALA A 597 14.35 26.39 -4.90
N ILE A 598 14.57 27.70 -4.71
CA ILE A 598 15.84 28.24 -4.19
C ILE A 598 15.66 28.75 -2.74
N PRO A 599 16.54 28.38 -1.79
CA PRO A 599 17.72 27.53 -1.97
C PRO A 599 17.35 26.07 -2.27
N TYR A 600 18.00 25.50 -3.27
CA TYR A 600 17.90 24.08 -3.58
C TYR A 600 19.02 23.39 -2.81
N ALA A 601 18.68 22.61 -1.78
CA ALA A 601 19.68 21.98 -0.94
C ALA A 601 20.52 20.93 -1.68
N GLY A 602 19.95 20.29 -2.72
CA GLY A 602 20.52 19.10 -3.36
C GLY A 602 20.71 17.93 -2.39
N PRO A 603 21.15 16.78 -2.90
CA PRO A 603 21.57 15.69 -2.02
C PRO A 603 22.82 16.13 -1.25
N SER A 604 22.76 16.12 0.08
CA SER A 604 23.94 16.27 0.94
C SER A 604 24.65 14.92 1.03
N TYR A 605 25.99 14.89 1.09
CA TYR A 605 26.77 13.66 1.15
C TYR A 605 27.63 13.64 2.41
N PHE A 606 27.84 12.46 2.95
CA PHE A 606 28.86 12.22 3.97
C PHE A 606 30.25 12.41 3.38
N SER A 607 31.20 12.91 4.18
CA SER A 607 32.61 12.89 3.77
C SER A 607 33.14 11.47 3.65
N ASP A 608 34.25 11.28 2.93
CA ASP A 608 34.87 9.95 2.78
C ASP A 608 35.23 9.29 4.13
N SER A 609 35.47 10.09 5.18
CA SER A 609 35.72 9.61 6.54
C SER A 609 34.46 9.23 7.34
N GLU A 610 33.29 9.66 6.89
CA GLU A 610 32.00 9.37 7.51
C GLU A 610 31.27 8.20 6.85
N VAL A 611 31.66 7.83 5.63
CA VAL A 611 31.13 6.68 4.90
C VAL A 611 31.71 5.39 5.46
N ASP A 612 30.83 4.43 5.77
CA ASP A 612 31.19 3.11 6.24
C ASP A 612 31.39 2.12 5.09
N ASN A 613 32.22 1.11 5.32
CA ASN A 613 32.28 -0.06 4.45
C ASN A 613 31.19 -1.07 4.84
N PRO A 614 30.64 -1.83 3.86
CA PRO A 614 29.76 -2.96 4.16
C PRO A 614 30.51 -4.00 4.99
N ASP A 615 29.84 -4.55 6.01
CA ASP A 615 30.44 -5.59 6.85
C ASP A 615 30.63 -6.90 6.06
N ASP A 616 31.70 -7.64 6.40
CA ASP A 616 31.91 -9.00 5.91
C ASP A 616 31.10 -10.00 6.75
N LEU A 617 30.02 -10.52 6.18
CA LEU A 617 29.11 -11.46 6.85
C LEU A 617 29.42 -12.95 6.53
N THR A 618 30.54 -13.25 5.86
CA THR A 618 30.84 -14.59 5.30
C THR A 618 31.11 -15.71 6.33
N THR A 619 31.16 -15.38 7.62
CA THR A 619 31.31 -16.37 8.71
C THR A 619 29.99 -16.91 9.26
N ALA A 620 28.83 -16.51 8.70
CA ALA A 620 27.51 -16.95 9.14
C ALA A 620 26.76 -17.79 8.09
N ILE A 621 25.86 -18.66 8.58
CA ILE A 621 24.99 -19.51 7.74
C ILE A 621 24.21 -18.62 6.76
N ILE A 622 24.37 -18.90 5.47
CA ILE A 622 23.78 -18.14 4.37
C ILE A 622 22.37 -18.66 4.12
N SER A 623 21.33 -17.89 4.44
CA SER A 623 20.00 -18.13 3.84
C SER A 623 20.09 -17.81 2.35
N ALA A 624 19.79 -18.77 1.47
CA ALA A 624 19.72 -18.47 0.03
C ALA A 624 18.36 -17.86 -0.30
N ALA A 625 18.36 -16.90 -1.21
CA ALA A 625 17.16 -16.34 -1.81
C ALA A 625 16.54 -17.31 -2.83
N ALA A 626 15.21 -17.34 -2.83
CA ALA A 626 14.20 -17.64 -3.87
C ALA A 626 14.34 -18.78 -4.92
N ASP A 627 15.51 -19.22 -5.38
CA ASP A 627 15.60 -19.97 -6.65
C ASP A 627 15.95 -21.48 -6.56
N ALA A 628 16.03 -22.05 -5.36
CA ALA A 628 16.29 -23.49 -5.19
C ALA A 628 14.99 -24.32 -4.99
N PRO A 629 14.89 -25.54 -5.56
CA PRO A 629 13.70 -26.38 -5.44
C PRO A 629 13.42 -26.77 -3.98
N ALA A 630 12.17 -26.56 -3.55
CA ALA A 630 11.71 -26.82 -2.17
C ALA A 630 11.40 -28.31 -1.90
N ASP A 631 12.30 -29.22 -2.28
CA ASP A 631 12.02 -30.67 -2.26
C ASP A 631 12.67 -31.44 -1.11
N GLY A 632 13.27 -30.72 -0.14
CA GLY A 632 13.84 -31.31 1.08
C GLY A 632 15.05 -32.24 0.86
N ARG A 633 15.54 -32.36 -0.37
CA ARG A 633 16.72 -33.17 -0.69
C ARG A 633 18.01 -32.38 -0.47
N TRP A 634 19.09 -33.10 -0.18
CA TRP A 634 20.41 -32.51 0.01
C TRP A 634 21.17 -32.48 -1.31
N TYR A 635 21.82 -31.37 -1.60
CA TYR A 635 22.63 -31.15 -2.79
C TYR A 635 24.02 -30.65 -2.41
N THR A 636 25.01 -30.94 -3.23
CA THR A 636 26.26 -30.17 -3.23
C THR A 636 26.04 -28.79 -3.88
N LEU A 637 26.95 -27.85 -3.67
CA LEU A 637 26.92 -26.54 -4.34
C LEU A 637 26.92 -26.63 -5.88
N THR A 638 27.32 -27.77 -6.45
CA THR A 638 27.30 -28.03 -7.91
C THR A 638 26.03 -28.76 -8.37
N GLY A 639 25.02 -28.89 -7.51
CA GLY A 639 23.72 -29.51 -7.85
C GLY A 639 23.68 -31.03 -7.81
N VAL A 640 24.67 -31.70 -7.20
CA VAL A 640 24.67 -33.17 -7.09
C VAL A 640 23.79 -33.59 -5.91
N ILE A 641 22.76 -34.40 -6.18
CA ILE A 641 21.87 -34.96 -5.15
C ILE A 641 22.64 -35.93 -4.24
N LEU A 642 22.48 -35.75 -2.93
CA LEU A 642 23.03 -36.60 -1.89
C LEU A 642 21.94 -37.59 -1.39
N PRO A 643 22.34 -38.82 -1.01
CA PRO A 643 21.41 -39.85 -0.54
C PRO A 643 20.83 -39.58 0.86
N GLY A 644 21.23 -38.49 1.53
CA GLY A 644 20.80 -38.12 2.88
C GLY A 644 21.57 -36.91 3.42
N ILE A 645 21.43 -36.63 4.73
CA ILE A 645 22.11 -35.53 5.41
C ILE A 645 23.65 -35.70 5.29
N PRO A 646 24.39 -34.69 4.80
CA PRO A 646 25.83 -34.76 4.67
C PRO A 646 26.53 -34.82 6.04
N THR A 647 27.48 -35.73 6.16
CA THR A 647 28.29 -35.95 7.37
C THR A 647 29.72 -35.40 7.25
N ALA A 648 30.13 -35.03 6.04
CA ALA A 648 31.42 -34.41 5.81
C ALA A 648 31.33 -32.90 6.05
N PRO A 649 32.35 -32.28 6.67
CA PRO A 649 32.39 -30.83 6.77
C PRO A 649 32.39 -30.18 5.39
N GLY A 650 31.50 -29.22 5.16
CA GLY A 650 31.31 -28.62 3.86
C GLY A 650 30.05 -27.76 3.75
N ILE A 651 29.84 -27.20 2.56
CA ILE A 651 28.67 -26.38 2.24
C ILE A 651 27.75 -27.17 1.30
N TYR A 652 26.48 -27.26 1.67
CA TYR A 652 25.45 -28.04 1.00
C TYR A 652 24.20 -27.19 0.78
N VAL A 653 23.25 -27.69 0.00
CA VAL A 653 21.94 -27.07 -0.19
C VAL A 653 20.86 -28.07 0.23
N CYS A 654 19.85 -27.64 0.99
CA CYS A 654 18.70 -28.47 1.35
C CYS A 654 17.41 -27.65 1.25
N GLY A 655 16.53 -27.99 0.32
CA GLY A 655 15.41 -27.12 -0.04
C GLY A 655 15.90 -25.74 -0.52
N ARG A 656 15.39 -24.66 0.07
CA ARG A 656 15.84 -23.26 -0.19
C ARG A 656 17.04 -22.81 0.66
N ARG A 657 17.70 -23.72 1.39
CA ARG A 657 18.74 -23.38 2.37
C ARG A 657 20.13 -23.73 1.87
N VAL A 658 21.14 -22.90 2.16
CA VAL A 658 22.56 -23.29 2.11
C VAL A 658 22.97 -23.69 3.53
N VAL A 659 23.41 -24.93 3.70
CA VAL A 659 23.71 -25.52 5.01
C VAL A 659 25.20 -25.82 5.10
N VAL A 660 25.86 -25.26 6.11
CA VAL A 660 27.25 -25.57 6.43
C VAL A 660 27.28 -26.68 7.47
N VAL A 661 27.78 -27.84 7.08
CA VAL A 661 28.11 -28.92 8.02
C VAL A 661 29.50 -28.59 8.57
N THR A 662 29.59 -28.28 9.86
CA THR A 662 30.86 -28.11 10.59
C THR A 662 31.07 -29.30 11.52
N ARG A 663 32.31 -29.53 11.97
CA ARG A 663 32.64 -30.65 12.85
C ARG A 663 32.12 -30.45 14.27
#